data_AF-A0A2M9N612-F1
#
_entry.id   AF-A0A2M9N612-F1
#
_cell.length_a   1.000
_cell.length_b   1.000
_cell.length_c   1.000
_cell.angle_alpha   90.00
_cell.angle_beta   90.00
_cell.angle_gamma   90.00
#
_symmetry.space_group_name_H-M   'P 1'
#
loop_
_entity.id
_entity.type
_entity.pdbx_description
1 polymer ?
#
loop_
_entity_poly.entity_id
_entity_poly.type
_entity_poly.pdbx_seq_one_letter_code
_entity_poly.pdbx_strand_id
1 'polypeptide(L)'
;MTTSDRKSVTVDIYGTSYKLVGNSSDYTRQVANYVDDRMRTISKAHSRLDTPRIAVLAAVHMAEEALQKLEFQNEAKQMTAERNELRTELAKVQGLQIEQQERHRQQLEQLEHKLAEQTTLAEEYRKSKENLTAESERTKELLQKESDRVAELLKEKQQLEARLKEQREKLESGHKQSIEDMKRRYEGQISQMTLTHKQAIEKLEQSLRNAAKQAEEKLAEQLKKQESTYKQEALLKEQQHSKTVQDLEQKYTKTVQDLEQKNTKTVQDMEQKHTTTVQELEKQLNEQRTRGGQLQSRLSTAEKELGAVKAESDKLKETLQSSRQQAEASSQELGSFRTKVEGLTKELEGLKQESAKSEEERRRLQKLVVDANQTSRKQQEELQRLSSELQSWRTLADQRKEETGELEMRIVELMEANESLEEGMKGLQDEIQVMKDEADRSMSERRSAQEELKELQLRHEELEKLTKEAGIREEETSKLYAMLEEEYDTVSNQLDELRKKAAASEERARELAEQLRDSEERAVQWQEQYQQWMAEREQLAEGSEKLAAERDEWKRTKLALEEELQSWQQEIASARQACERLEGEKSEAAQQYSDLGEQYELVMHQYRLLQAEQELKAEQSAQLEEEHRKLKEEYAKLQVEYNEWIELIEQDQR
;
A
#
# COMPACT_ATOMS: atom_id res chain seq x y z
N MET A 1 121.04 -19.98 15.95
CA MET A 1 121.58 -19.28 17.14
C MET A 1 121.60 -17.79 16.85
N THR A 2 121.22 -16.95 17.80
CA THR A 2 121.36 -15.48 17.74
C THR A 2 122.15 -15.03 18.96
N THR A 3 123.46 -14.86 18.80
CA THR A 3 124.33 -14.32 19.84
C THR A 3 124.03 -12.83 20.01
N SER A 4 123.14 -12.50 20.93
CA SER A 4 122.79 -11.12 21.27
C SER A 4 124.04 -10.33 21.63
N ASP A 5 124.24 -9.18 21.00
CA ASP A 5 125.48 -8.40 20.99
C ASP A 5 125.78 -7.79 22.38
N ARG A 6 126.49 -8.55 23.22
CA ARG A 6 126.71 -8.29 24.65
C ARG A 6 127.74 -7.17 24.87
N LYS A 7 127.25 -5.93 24.89
CA LYS A 7 128.07 -4.74 25.13
C LYS A 7 128.36 -4.58 26.62
N SER A 8 129.63 -4.34 26.96
CA SER A 8 130.03 -4.02 28.34
C SER A 8 129.93 -2.52 28.59
N VAL A 9 129.22 -2.11 29.63
CA VAL A 9 129.04 -0.70 30.03
C VAL A 9 129.49 -0.53 31.47
N THR A 10 130.35 0.47 31.71
CA THR A 10 130.67 0.90 33.08
C THR A 10 129.55 1.80 33.58
N VAL A 11 129.05 1.51 34.78
CA VAL A 11 127.97 2.22 35.47
C VAL A 11 128.32 2.36 36.95
N ASP A 12 127.92 3.47 37.57
CA ASP A 12 128.15 3.70 39.00
C ASP A 12 126.89 3.37 39.78
N ILE A 13 127.01 2.51 40.80
CA ILE A 13 125.90 2.11 41.68
C ILE A 13 126.35 2.33 43.13
N TYR A 14 125.60 3.15 43.86
CA TYR A 14 125.82 3.51 45.26
C TYR A 14 127.27 3.94 45.57
N GLY A 15 127.87 4.70 44.65
CA GLY A 15 129.23 5.22 44.76
C GLY A 15 130.35 4.24 44.38
N THR A 16 130.02 3.06 43.84
CA THR A 16 131.00 2.07 43.33
C THR A 16 130.81 1.85 41.84
N SER A 17 131.89 1.92 41.06
CA SER A 17 131.87 1.69 39.60
C SER A 17 131.90 0.20 39.27
N TYR A 18 130.88 -0.27 38.55
CA TYR A 18 130.75 -1.65 38.08
C TYR A 18 130.76 -1.72 36.55
N LYS A 19 131.47 -2.71 35.97
CA LYS A 19 131.45 -2.99 34.54
C LYS A 19 130.46 -4.11 34.24
N LEU A 20 129.21 -3.74 33.93
CA LEU A 20 128.14 -4.68 33.61
C LEU A 20 128.15 -5.06 32.13
N VAL A 21 127.50 -6.17 31.78
CA VAL A 21 127.37 -6.68 30.41
C VAL A 21 125.90 -6.94 30.12
N GLY A 22 125.37 -6.39 29.03
CA GLY A 22 123.94 -6.51 28.70
C GLY A 22 123.64 -6.40 27.21
N ASN A 23 122.39 -6.69 26.84
CA ASN A 23 121.94 -6.76 25.45
C ASN A 23 121.63 -5.37 24.83
N SER A 24 121.47 -4.35 25.66
CA SER A 24 121.35 -2.94 25.25
C SER A 24 122.07 -2.06 26.28
N SER A 25 122.90 -1.13 25.81
CA SER A 25 123.67 -0.22 26.66
C SER A 25 122.77 0.65 27.54
N ASP A 26 121.70 1.16 26.94
CA ASP A 26 120.85 2.18 27.57
C ASP A 26 119.85 1.52 28.53
N TYR A 27 119.35 0.33 28.21
CA TYR A 27 118.60 -0.50 29.16
C TYR A 27 119.47 -0.92 30.36
N THR A 28 120.73 -1.30 30.12
CA THR A 28 121.66 -1.66 31.21
C THR A 28 121.95 -0.47 32.12
N ARG A 29 122.11 0.74 31.55
CA ARG A 29 122.25 1.99 32.30
C ARG A 29 120.97 2.35 33.05
N GLN A 30 119.79 2.19 32.44
CA GLN A 30 118.49 2.43 33.09
C GLN A 30 118.27 1.49 34.28
N VAL A 31 118.59 0.20 34.14
CA VAL A 31 118.52 -0.77 35.25
C VAL A 31 119.54 -0.44 36.34
N ALA A 32 120.76 -0.02 35.99
CA ALA A 32 121.77 0.41 36.98
C ALA A 32 121.31 1.64 37.78
N ASN A 33 120.75 2.64 37.11
CA ASN A 33 120.14 3.81 37.76
C ASN A 33 118.99 3.39 38.69
N TYR A 34 118.13 2.45 38.25
CA TYR A 34 117.02 1.94 39.07
C TYR A 34 117.52 1.24 40.36
N VAL A 35 118.59 0.44 40.26
CA VAL A 35 119.24 -0.17 41.43
C VAL A 35 119.80 0.91 42.36
N ASP A 36 120.49 1.91 41.82
CA ASP A 36 121.07 3.01 42.60
C ASP A 36 119.99 3.83 43.34
N ASP A 37 118.91 4.23 42.65
CA ASP A 37 117.78 4.94 43.25
C ASP A 37 117.09 4.12 44.35
N ARG A 38 116.95 2.80 44.17
CA ARG A 38 116.36 1.91 45.19
C ARG A 38 117.30 1.71 46.37
N MET A 39 118.60 1.52 46.16
CA MET A 39 119.60 1.49 47.24
C MET A 39 119.64 2.81 48.02
N ARG A 40 119.61 3.96 47.34
CA ARG A 40 119.52 5.30 47.99
C ARG A 40 118.23 5.49 48.76
N THR A 41 117.10 5.00 48.26
CA THR A 41 115.79 5.11 48.93
C THR A 41 115.74 4.25 50.19
N ILE A 42 116.23 3.01 50.12
CA ILE A 42 116.32 2.09 51.27
C ILE A 42 117.32 2.61 52.31
N SER A 43 118.46 3.16 51.86
CA SER A 43 119.45 3.82 52.71
C SER A 43 118.86 4.98 53.53
N LYS A 44 118.04 5.84 52.91
CA LYS A 44 117.31 6.93 53.60
C LYS A 44 116.36 6.39 54.68
N ALA A 45 115.66 5.27 54.42
CA ALA A 45 114.75 4.66 55.39
C ALA A 45 115.47 3.90 56.51
N HIS A 46 116.64 3.32 56.24
CA HIS A 46 117.36 2.40 57.12
C HIS A 46 118.85 2.76 57.25
N SER A 47 119.11 4.00 57.68
CA SER A 47 120.44 4.63 57.77
C SER A 47 121.46 3.97 58.72
N ARG A 48 121.10 2.84 59.37
CA ARG A 48 121.99 2.01 60.21
C ARG A 48 122.46 0.73 59.53
N LEU A 49 122.06 0.47 58.27
CA LEU A 49 122.50 -0.70 57.51
C LEU A 49 123.78 -0.42 56.72
N ASP A 50 124.62 -1.44 56.58
CA ASP A 50 125.81 -1.45 55.73
C ASP A 50 125.45 -1.66 54.25
N THR A 51 126.30 -1.15 53.34
CA THR A 51 126.08 -1.20 51.89
C THR A 51 125.73 -2.60 51.34
N PRO A 52 126.35 -3.71 51.77
CA PRO A 52 125.94 -5.06 51.36
C PRO A 52 124.49 -5.40 51.74
N ARG A 53 124.02 -5.04 52.94
CA ARG A 53 122.63 -5.29 53.37
C ARG A 53 121.64 -4.38 52.64
N ILE A 54 122.03 -3.13 52.37
CA ILE A 54 121.23 -2.22 51.52
C ILE A 54 121.09 -2.77 50.10
N ALA A 55 122.16 -3.33 49.53
CA ALA A 55 122.13 -3.96 48.20
C ALA A 55 121.25 -5.21 48.16
N VAL A 56 121.34 -6.08 49.17
CA VAL A 56 120.48 -7.27 49.28
C VAL A 56 119.01 -6.87 49.46
N LEU A 57 118.70 -5.90 50.33
CA LEU A 57 117.33 -5.44 50.54
C LEU A 57 116.75 -4.73 49.29
N ALA A 58 117.57 -4.00 48.54
CA ALA A 58 117.19 -3.46 47.24
C ALA A 58 116.89 -4.57 46.22
N ALA A 59 117.73 -5.62 46.15
CA ALA A 59 117.49 -6.76 45.28
C ALA A 59 116.22 -7.54 45.67
N VAL A 60 115.91 -7.68 46.97
CA VAL A 60 114.68 -8.30 47.46
C VAL A 60 113.45 -7.47 47.06
N HIS A 61 113.41 -6.16 47.35
CA HIS A 61 112.28 -5.31 46.95
C HIS A 61 112.11 -5.24 45.42
N MET A 62 113.21 -5.28 44.65
CA MET A 62 113.14 -5.35 43.19
C MET A 62 112.60 -6.70 42.68
N ALA A 63 112.91 -7.81 43.34
CA ALA A 63 112.38 -9.13 43.02
C ALA A 63 110.89 -9.23 43.40
N GLU A 64 110.51 -8.70 44.56
CA GLU A 64 109.12 -8.57 45.01
C GLU A 64 108.29 -7.74 44.03
N GLU A 65 108.75 -6.56 43.63
CA GLU A 65 108.11 -5.76 42.58
C GLU A 65 108.02 -6.48 41.22
N ALA A 66 108.96 -7.36 40.90
CA ALA A 66 108.95 -8.12 39.65
C ALA A 66 107.96 -9.30 39.70
N LEU A 67 107.85 -9.98 40.85
CA LEU A 67 106.84 -11.00 41.12
C LEU A 67 105.44 -10.39 41.10
N GLN A 68 105.22 -9.29 41.82
CA GLN A 68 103.94 -8.57 41.85
C GLN A 68 103.52 -8.08 40.45
N LYS A 69 104.45 -7.60 39.62
CA LYS A 69 104.18 -7.25 38.22
C LYS A 69 103.84 -8.46 37.35
N LEU A 70 104.39 -9.64 37.65
CA LEU A 70 104.06 -10.89 36.95
C LEU A 70 102.69 -11.44 37.38
N GLU A 71 102.34 -11.31 38.66
CA GLU A 71 101.02 -11.59 39.22
C GLU A 71 99.96 -10.70 38.55
N PHE A 72 100.11 -9.37 38.60
CA PHE A 72 99.21 -8.44 37.89
C PHE A 72 99.13 -8.70 36.38
N GLN A 73 100.22 -9.14 35.74
CA GLN A 73 100.19 -9.53 34.31
C GLN A 73 99.43 -10.84 34.06
N ASN A 74 99.37 -11.75 35.03
CA ASN A 74 98.63 -13.01 34.91
C ASN A 74 97.16 -12.81 35.24
N GLU A 75 96.84 -12.02 36.27
CA GLU A 75 95.48 -11.52 36.54
C GLU A 75 94.93 -10.78 35.32
N ALA A 76 95.68 -9.84 34.73
CA ALA A 76 95.25 -9.13 33.54
C ALA A 76 94.99 -10.07 32.35
N LYS A 77 95.77 -11.14 32.18
CA LYS A 77 95.49 -12.18 31.16
C LYS A 77 94.19 -12.92 31.47
N GLN A 78 93.99 -13.38 32.70
CA GLN A 78 92.77 -14.06 33.15
C GLN A 78 91.54 -13.17 32.93
N MET A 79 91.55 -11.93 33.42
CA MET A 79 90.48 -10.96 33.18
C MET A 79 90.22 -10.70 31.69
N THR A 80 91.26 -10.71 30.82
CA THR A 80 91.03 -10.61 29.37
C THR A 80 90.49 -11.89 28.73
N ALA A 81 90.78 -13.07 29.28
CA ALA A 81 90.22 -14.35 28.83
C ALA A 81 88.75 -14.45 29.22
N GLU A 82 88.41 -14.25 30.50
CA GLU A 82 87.04 -14.19 31.01
C GLU A 82 86.19 -13.16 30.25
N ARG A 83 86.71 -11.94 30.04
CA ARG A 83 86.04 -10.91 29.22
C ARG A 83 85.84 -11.34 27.75
N ASN A 84 86.73 -12.17 27.20
CA ASN A 84 86.55 -12.70 25.85
C ASN A 84 85.49 -13.82 25.84
N GLU A 85 85.51 -14.72 26.81
CA GLU A 85 84.52 -15.78 26.99
C GLU A 85 83.12 -15.19 27.18
N LEU A 86 82.95 -14.27 28.15
CA LEU A 86 81.72 -13.50 28.37
C LEU A 86 81.26 -12.73 27.12
N ARG A 87 82.18 -12.23 26.27
CA ARG A 87 81.82 -11.65 24.97
C ARG A 87 81.29 -12.69 23.99
N THR A 88 81.84 -13.90 23.95
CA THR A 88 81.28 -14.97 23.12
C THR A 88 79.94 -15.48 23.64
N GLU A 89 79.72 -15.49 24.96
CA GLU A 89 78.43 -15.85 25.54
C GLU A 89 77.37 -14.77 25.31
N LEU A 90 77.72 -13.50 25.51
CA LEU A 90 76.85 -12.37 25.15
C LEU A 90 76.46 -12.41 23.67
N ALA A 91 77.41 -12.72 22.77
CA ALA A 91 77.13 -12.86 21.34
C ALA A 91 76.22 -14.08 21.02
N LYS A 92 76.39 -15.21 21.71
CA LYS A 92 75.46 -16.37 21.60
C LYS A 92 74.05 -16.01 22.08
N VAL A 93 73.94 -15.35 23.24
CA VAL A 93 72.65 -14.91 23.80
C VAL A 93 71.97 -13.90 22.89
N GLN A 94 72.71 -12.93 22.33
CA GLN A 94 72.20 -11.98 21.35
C GLN A 94 71.74 -12.68 20.05
N GLY A 95 72.50 -13.66 19.56
CA GLY A 95 72.09 -14.48 18.41
C GLY A 95 70.78 -15.25 18.66
N LEU A 96 70.66 -15.91 19.81
CA LEU A 96 69.45 -16.63 20.22
C LEU A 96 68.25 -15.67 20.41
N GLN A 97 68.49 -14.47 20.94
CA GLN A 97 67.47 -13.42 21.07
C GLN A 97 66.93 -12.98 19.69
N ILE A 98 67.83 -12.80 18.70
CA ILE A 98 67.48 -12.46 17.33
C ILE A 98 66.71 -13.61 16.67
N GLU A 99 67.18 -14.86 16.79
CA GLU A 99 66.46 -16.04 16.27
C GLU A 99 65.04 -16.16 16.86
N GLN A 100 64.85 -15.88 18.15
CA GLN A 100 63.52 -15.87 18.77
C GLN A 100 62.65 -14.75 18.20
N GLN A 101 63.20 -13.54 18.03
CA GLN A 101 62.48 -12.41 17.44
C GLN A 101 62.09 -12.68 15.98
N GLU A 102 62.97 -13.28 15.18
CA GLU A 102 62.67 -13.68 13.79
C GLU A 102 61.61 -14.78 13.72
N ARG A 103 61.66 -15.79 14.60
CA ARG A 103 60.63 -16.84 14.68
C ARG A 103 59.27 -16.27 15.09
N HIS A 104 59.22 -15.37 16.07
CA HIS A 104 57.98 -14.69 16.45
C HIS A 104 57.45 -13.78 15.34
N ARG A 105 58.32 -13.07 14.63
CA ARG A 105 57.94 -12.29 13.45
C ARG A 105 57.35 -13.17 12.35
N GLN A 106 57.97 -14.29 12.02
CA GLN A 106 57.45 -15.25 11.04
C GLN A 106 56.10 -15.85 11.48
N GLN A 107 55.90 -16.08 12.79
CA GLN A 107 54.61 -16.50 13.33
C GLN A 107 53.53 -15.42 13.16
N LEU A 108 53.85 -14.14 13.40
CA LEU A 108 52.94 -13.01 13.17
C LEU A 108 52.60 -12.86 11.68
N GLU A 109 53.60 -12.84 10.79
CA GLU A 109 53.39 -12.75 9.33
C GLU A 109 52.54 -13.93 8.79
N GLN A 110 52.70 -15.14 9.35
CA GLN A 110 51.82 -16.29 9.02
C GLN A 110 50.40 -16.17 9.59
N LEU A 111 50.21 -15.53 10.74
CA LEU A 111 48.88 -15.27 11.32
C LEU A 111 48.16 -14.16 10.57
N GLU A 112 48.86 -13.09 10.18
CA GLU A 112 48.36 -12.01 9.32
C GLU A 112 47.93 -12.54 7.95
N HIS A 113 48.73 -13.42 7.32
CA HIS A 113 48.36 -14.06 6.06
C HIS A 113 47.07 -14.90 6.20
N LYS A 114 46.97 -15.74 7.24
CA LYS A 114 45.77 -16.55 7.52
C LYS A 114 44.55 -15.70 7.85
N LEU A 115 44.74 -14.57 8.54
CA LEU A 115 43.67 -13.62 8.81
C LEU A 115 43.20 -12.97 7.50
N ALA A 116 44.11 -12.56 6.63
CA ALA A 116 43.81 -12.03 5.30
C ALA A 116 43.01 -13.04 4.46
N GLU A 117 43.49 -14.29 4.36
CA GLU A 117 42.79 -15.40 3.68
C GLU A 117 41.38 -15.64 4.25
N GLN A 118 41.22 -15.58 5.57
CA GLN A 118 39.90 -15.68 6.22
C GLN A 118 39.00 -14.48 5.90
N THR A 119 39.53 -13.25 5.84
CA THR A 119 38.74 -12.06 5.47
C THR A 119 38.32 -12.08 3.99
N THR A 120 39.19 -12.50 3.07
CA THR A 120 38.81 -12.64 1.65
C THR A 120 37.78 -13.74 1.45
N LEU A 121 37.94 -14.88 2.12
CA LEU A 121 36.96 -15.98 2.07
C LEU A 121 35.62 -15.58 2.70
N ALA A 122 35.63 -14.78 3.77
CA ALA A 122 34.42 -14.23 4.38
C ALA A 122 33.73 -13.20 3.47
N GLU A 123 34.47 -12.37 2.74
CA GLU A 123 33.93 -11.48 1.71
C GLU A 123 33.34 -12.24 0.53
N GLU A 124 34.00 -13.29 0.03
CA GLU A 124 33.49 -14.13 -1.05
C GLU A 124 32.22 -14.88 -0.62
N TYR A 125 32.21 -15.45 0.58
CA TYR A 125 31.02 -16.09 1.16
C TYR A 125 29.88 -15.09 1.36
N ARG A 126 30.18 -13.86 1.80
CA ARG A 126 29.21 -12.76 1.91
C ARG A 126 28.62 -12.41 0.55
N LYS A 127 29.44 -12.15 -0.47
CA LYS A 127 29.00 -11.80 -1.84
C LYS A 127 28.18 -12.93 -2.46
N SER A 128 28.59 -14.18 -2.25
CA SER A 128 27.85 -15.37 -2.66
C SER A 128 26.48 -15.46 -1.99
N LYS A 129 26.40 -15.20 -0.68
CA LYS A 129 25.14 -15.15 0.07
C LYS A 129 24.23 -14.01 -0.39
N GLU A 130 24.77 -12.81 -0.59
CA GLU A 130 24.04 -11.62 -1.08
C GLU A 130 23.45 -11.86 -2.48
N ASN A 131 24.22 -12.48 -3.38
CA ASN A 131 23.73 -12.92 -4.69
C ASN A 131 22.61 -13.97 -4.55
N LEU A 132 22.78 -14.98 -3.71
CA LEU A 132 21.78 -16.04 -3.50
C LEU A 132 20.48 -15.50 -2.89
N THR A 133 20.55 -14.52 -1.98
CA THR A 133 19.35 -13.81 -1.49
C THR A 133 18.68 -13.00 -2.59
N ALA A 134 19.44 -12.26 -3.41
CA ALA A 134 18.88 -11.50 -4.52
C ALA A 134 18.24 -12.40 -5.60
N GLU A 135 18.79 -13.59 -5.87
CA GLU A 135 18.15 -14.60 -6.72
C GLU A 135 16.89 -15.21 -6.07
N SER A 136 16.92 -15.47 -4.77
CA SER A 136 15.74 -15.92 -4.01
C SER A 136 14.63 -14.86 -3.96
N GLU A 137 14.96 -13.56 -3.99
CA GLU A 137 14.00 -12.46 -4.02
C GLU A 137 13.43 -12.25 -5.41
N ARG A 138 14.28 -12.24 -6.45
CA ARG A 138 13.84 -12.20 -7.86
C ARG A 138 12.91 -13.35 -8.22
N THR A 139 13.21 -14.57 -7.77
CA THR A 139 12.33 -15.73 -7.99
C THR A 139 11.02 -15.62 -7.21
N LYS A 140 11.04 -15.02 -6.01
CA LYS A 140 9.82 -14.68 -5.24
C LYS A 140 8.96 -13.64 -5.96
N GLU A 141 9.56 -12.57 -6.49
CA GLU A 141 8.87 -11.55 -7.27
C GLU A 141 8.24 -12.12 -8.54
N LEU A 142 8.97 -12.96 -9.28
CA LEU A 142 8.46 -13.61 -10.50
C LEU A 142 7.30 -14.55 -10.16
N LEU A 143 7.41 -15.34 -9.09
CA LEU A 143 6.33 -16.20 -8.62
C LEU A 143 5.10 -15.39 -8.16
N GLN A 144 5.31 -14.25 -7.49
CA GLN A 144 4.24 -13.35 -7.09
C GLN A 144 3.52 -12.77 -8.33
N LYS A 145 4.27 -12.22 -9.29
CA LYS A 145 3.76 -11.67 -10.56
C LYS A 145 2.95 -12.70 -11.35
N GLU A 146 3.42 -13.94 -11.44
CA GLU A 146 2.65 -15.03 -12.07
C GLU A 146 1.42 -15.45 -11.24
N SER A 147 1.48 -15.41 -9.90
CA SER A 147 0.32 -15.69 -9.05
C SER A 147 -0.78 -14.64 -9.16
N ASP A 148 -0.39 -13.35 -9.24
CA ASP A 148 -1.30 -12.22 -9.46
C ASP A 148 -1.93 -12.32 -10.86
N ARG A 149 -1.13 -12.64 -11.88
CA ARG A 149 -1.61 -12.88 -13.25
C ARG A 149 -2.58 -14.06 -13.34
N VAL A 150 -2.34 -15.15 -12.60
CA VAL A 150 -3.29 -16.27 -12.47
C VAL A 150 -4.57 -15.82 -11.77
N ALA A 151 -4.49 -14.97 -10.74
CA ALA A 151 -5.67 -14.42 -10.08
C ALA A 151 -6.49 -13.48 -10.97
N GLU A 152 -5.84 -12.70 -11.85
CA GLU A 152 -6.49 -11.90 -12.90
C GLU A 152 -7.19 -12.79 -13.94
N LEU A 153 -6.49 -13.77 -14.50
CA LEU A 153 -7.06 -14.73 -15.47
C LEU A 153 -8.23 -15.53 -14.87
N LEU A 154 -8.21 -15.83 -13.56
CA LEU A 154 -9.34 -16.44 -12.86
C LEU A 154 -10.54 -15.50 -12.73
N LYS A 155 -10.32 -14.20 -12.45
CA LYS A 155 -11.39 -13.18 -12.45
C LYS A 155 -11.99 -12.99 -13.85
N GLU A 156 -11.16 -12.89 -14.89
CA GLU A 156 -11.61 -12.79 -16.29
C GLU A 156 -12.42 -14.03 -16.68
N LYS A 157 -11.93 -15.22 -16.37
CA LYS A 157 -12.66 -16.48 -16.59
C LYS A 157 -14.03 -16.47 -15.90
N GLN A 158 -14.10 -16.08 -14.63
CA GLN A 158 -15.38 -16.00 -13.89
C GLN A 158 -16.34 -14.98 -14.53
N GLN A 159 -15.85 -13.83 -14.99
CA GLN A 159 -16.68 -12.84 -15.71
C GLN A 159 -17.17 -13.38 -17.06
N LEU A 160 -16.35 -14.12 -17.80
CA LEU A 160 -16.73 -14.76 -19.06
C LEU A 160 -17.73 -15.89 -18.84
N GLU A 161 -17.55 -16.74 -17.83
CA GLU A 161 -18.50 -17.79 -17.44
C GLU A 161 -19.85 -17.19 -17.00
N ALA A 162 -19.84 -16.08 -16.25
CA ALA A 162 -21.05 -15.34 -15.87
C ALA A 162 -21.77 -14.75 -17.10
N ARG A 163 -21.04 -14.09 -18.01
CA ARG A 163 -21.60 -13.55 -19.28
C ARG A 163 -22.18 -14.66 -20.16
N LEU A 164 -21.51 -15.80 -20.27
CA LEU A 164 -21.99 -16.96 -21.02
C LEU A 164 -23.24 -17.58 -20.38
N LYS A 165 -23.31 -17.63 -19.05
CA LYS A 165 -24.51 -18.07 -18.31
C LYS A 165 -25.68 -17.12 -18.55
N GLU A 166 -25.46 -15.82 -18.44
CA GLU A 166 -26.48 -14.80 -18.71
C GLU A 166 -26.99 -14.84 -20.17
N GLN A 167 -26.08 -15.02 -21.13
CA GLN A 167 -26.45 -15.20 -22.56
C GLN A 167 -27.27 -16.49 -22.78
N ARG A 168 -26.90 -17.60 -22.14
CA ARG A 168 -27.68 -18.84 -22.19
C ARG A 168 -29.07 -18.66 -21.56
N GLU A 169 -29.17 -17.98 -20.42
CA GLU A 169 -30.45 -17.73 -19.76
C GLU A 169 -31.35 -16.78 -20.57
N LYS A 170 -30.78 -15.79 -21.28
CA LYS A 170 -31.49 -14.94 -22.24
C LYS A 170 -31.97 -15.70 -23.48
N LEU A 171 -31.14 -16.61 -24.02
CA LEU A 171 -31.52 -17.48 -25.13
C LEU A 171 -32.60 -18.49 -24.72
N GLU A 172 -32.44 -19.16 -23.57
CA GLU A 172 -33.43 -20.09 -23.04
C GLU A 172 -34.78 -19.42 -22.75
N SER A 173 -34.79 -18.23 -22.15
CA SER A 173 -36.02 -17.50 -21.84
C SER A 173 -36.70 -16.99 -23.12
N GLY A 174 -35.93 -16.49 -24.09
CA GLY A 174 -36.46 -16.15 -25.42
C GLY A 174 -37.00 -17.37 -26.19
N HIS A 175 -36.33 -18.52 -26.12
CA HIS A 175 -36.83 -19.76 -26.70
C HIS A 175 -38.09 -20.28 -25.99
N LYS A 176 -38.16 -20.21 -24.66
CA LYS A 176 -39.35 -20.58 -23.88
C LYS A 176 -40.55 -19.68 -24.26
N GLN A 177 -40.35 -18.37 -24.32
CA GLN A 177 -41.36 -17.41 -24.78
C GLN A 177 -41.81 -17.69 -26.22
N SER A 178 -40.89 -17.91 -27.15
CA SER A 178 -41.21 -18.23 -28.54
C SER A 178 -41.98 -19.55 -28.69
N ILE A 179 -41.63 -20.58 -27.93
CA ILE A 179 -42.38 -21.86 -27.87
C ILE A 179 -43.77 -21.64 -27.28
N GLU A 180 -43.92 -20.80 -26.26
CA GLU A 180 -45.20 -20.54 -25.60
C GLU A 180 -46.15 -19.68 -26.45
N ASP A 181 -45.63 -18.68 -27.18
CA ASP A 181 -46.38 -17.95 -28.20
C ASP A 181 -46.78 -18.84 -29.37
N MET A 182 -45.91 -19.76 -29.81
CA MET A 182 -46.26 -20.75 -30.84
C MET A 182 -47.33 -21.73 -30.34
N LYS A 183 -47.26 -22.20 -29.09
CA LYS A 183 -48.33 -22.99 -28.45
C LYS A 183 -49.65 -22.23 -28.44
N ARG A 184 -49.67 -20.99 -27.94
CA ARG A 184 -50.89 -20.13 -27.93
C ARG A 184 -51.47 -19.93 -29.33
N ARG A 185 -50.63 -19.78 -30.36
CA ARG A 185 -51.07 -19.71 -31.77
C ARG A 185 -51.70 -21.02 -32.23
N TYR A 186 -51.08 -22.17 -31.95
CA TYR A 186 -51.65 -23.48 -32.30
C TYR A 186 -52.91 -23.80 -31.50
N GLU A 187 -52.98 -23.50 -30.21
CA GLU A 187 -54.17 -23.63 -29.35
C GLU A 187 -55.30 -22.74 -29.87
N GLY A 188 -55.01 -21.51 -30.31
CA GLY A 188 -55.96 -20.63 -30.99
C GLY A 188 -56.47 -21.19 -32.33
N GLN A 189 -55.57 -21.71 -33.17
CA GLN A 189 -55.94 -22.36 -34.45
C GLN A 189 -56.78 -23.62 -34.22
N ILE A 190 -56.38 -24.48 -33.27
CA ILE A 190 -57.14 -25.68 -32.88
C ILE A 190 -58.51 -25.27 -32.34
N SER A 191 -58.60 -24.24 -31.48
CA SER A 191 -59.88 -23.74 -30.97
C SER A 191 -60.79 -23.21 -32.08
N GLN A 192 -60.23 -22.48 -33.05
CA GLN A 192 -60.97 -22.01 -34.23
C GLN A 192 -61.43 -23.18 -35.11
N MET A 193 -60.57 -24.17 -35.39
CA MET A 193 -60.93 -25.40 -36.11
C MET A 193 -62.00 -26.21 -35.37
N THR A 194 -61.89 -26.37 -34.05
CA THR A 194 -62.90 -27.06 -33.24
C THR A 194 -64.23 -26.31 -33.26
N LEU A 195 -64.21 -24.97 -33.25
CA LEU A 195 -65.44 -24.17 -33.38
C LEU A 195 -66.06 -24.27 -34.77
N THR A 196 -65.29 -24.20 -35.86
CA THR A 196 -65.83 -24.35 -37.22
C THR A 196 -66.29 -25.78 -37.50
N HIS A 197 -65.58 -26.80 -37.00
CA HIS A 197 -66.02 -28.19 -37.05
C HIS A 197 -67.31 -28.39 -36.23
N LYS A 198 -67.42 -27.82 -35.03
CA LYS A 198 -68.65 -27.88 -34.22
C LYS A 198 -69.83 -27.22 -34.94
N GLN A 199 -69.65 -26.03 -35.52
CA GLN A 199 -70.67 -25.36 -36.33
C GLN A 199 -71.03 -26.15 -37.62
N ALA A 200 -70.07 -26.85 -38.21
CA ALA A 200 -70.32 -27.73 -39.37
C ALA A 200 -71.10 -28.98 -38.95
N ILE A 201 -70.78 -29.59 -37.81
CA ILE A 201 -71.51 -30.72 -37.23
C ILE A 201 -72.94 -30.29 -36.85
N GLU A 202 -73.12 -29.14 -36.20
CA GLU A 202 -74.44 -28.60 -35.87
C GLU A 202 -75.30 -28.35 -37.12
N LYS A 203 -74.72 -27.81 -38.20
CA LYS A 203 -75.39 -27.66 -39.50
C LYS A 203 -75.71 -29.01 -40.15
N LEU A 204 -74.80 -29.98 -40.09
CA LEU A 204 -75.02 -31.33 -40.60
C LEU A 204 -76.12 -32.04 -39.82
N GLU A 205 -76.08 -32.02 -38.48
CA GLU A 205 -77.16 -32.51 -37.61
C GLU A 205 -78.49 -31.84 -37.92
N GLN A 206 -78.53 -30.52 -38.10
CA GLN A 206 -79.76 -29.81 -38.43
C GLN A 206 -80.28 -30.22 -39.82
N SER A 207 -79.40 -30.41 -40.80
CA SER A 207 -79.76 -30.93 -42.12
C SER A 207 -80.27 -32.38 -42.07
N LEU A 208 -79.63 -33.24 -41.26
CA LEU A 208 -80.02 -34.64 -41.06
C LEU A 208 -81.34 -34.75 -40.29
N ARG A 209 -81.58 -33.91 -39.27
CA ARG A 209 -82.87 -33.83 -38.56
C ARG A 209 -83.98 -33.33 -39.50
N ASN A 210 -83.70 -32.38 -40.38
CA ASN A 210 -84.67 -31.92 -41.38
C ASN A 210 -84.93 -32.98 -42.45
N ALA A 211 -83.91 -33.70 -42.92
CA ALA A 211 -84.06 -34.82 -43.85
C ALA A 211 -84.79 -36.01 -43.21
N ALA A 212 -84.52 -36.30 -41.93
CA ALA A 212 -85.22 -37.29 -41.14
C ALA A 212 -86.70 -36.93 -40.97
N LYS A 213 -87.03 -35.68 -40.61
CA LYS A 213 -88.42 -35.19 -40.57
C LYS A 213 -89.11 -35.31 -41.93
N GLN A 214 -88.45 -34.92 -43.02
CA GLN A 214 -89.02 -35.10 -44.37
C GLN A 214 -89.19 -36.57 -44.75
N ALA A 215 -88.34 -37.47 -44.24
CA ALA A 215 -88.50 -38.91 -44.42
C ALA A 215 -89.64 -39.46 -43.56
N GLU A 216 -89.77 -39.03 -42.30
CA GLU A 216 -90.88 -39.34 -41.40
C GLU A 216 -92.21 -38.83 -41.94
N GLU A 217 -92.27 -37.62 -42.49
CA GLU A 217 -93.45 -37.05 -43.15
C GLU A 217 -93.83 -37.85 -44.40
N LYS A 218 -92.86 -38.20 -45.27
CA LYS A 218 -93.10 -39.06 -46.44
C LYS A 218 -93.52 -40.47 -46.05
N LEU A 219 -92.94 -41.03 -44.99
CA LEU A 219 -93.24 -42.38 -44.50
C LEU A 219 -94.57 -42.40 -43.73
N ALA A 220 -94.96 -41.30 -43.06
CA ALA A 220 -96.29 -41.10 -42.49
C ALA A 220 -97.35 -40.84 -43.58
N GLU A 221 -97.00 -40.20 -44.70
CA GLU A 221 -97.86 -40.17 -45.89
C GLU A 221 -98.02 -41.55 -46.52
N GLN A 222 -96.94 -42.31 -46.67
CA GLN A 222 -96.98 -43.68 -47.17
C GLN A 222 -97.77 -44.59 -46.23
N LEU A 223 -97.61 -44.45 -44.91
CA LEU A 223 -98.41 -45.15 -43.90
C LEU A 223 -99.86 -44.68 -43.92
N LYS A 224 -100.18 -43.39 -44.13
CA LYS A 224 -101.59 -42.96 -44.33
C LYS A 224 -102.20 -43.51 -45.62
N LYS A 225 -101.42 -43.60 -46.70
CA LYS A 225 -101.83 -44.23 -47.96
C LYS A 225 -102.05 -45.73 -47.77
N GLN A 226 -101.11 -46.43 -47.13
CA GLN A 226 -101.23 -47.84 -46.75
C GLN A 226 -102.37 -48.08 -45.75
N GLU A 227 -102.60 -47.20 -44.78
CA GLU A 227 -103.77 -47.25 -43.89
C GLU A 227 -105.07 -47.05 -44.67
N SER A 228 -105.09 -46.19 -45.70
CA SER A 228 -106.29 -46.01 -46.51
C SER A 228 -106.60 -47.24 -47.36
N THR A 229 -105.57 -47.88 -47.96
CA THR A 229 -105.73 -49.15 -48.67
C THR A 229 -106.00 -50.30 -47.72
N TYR A 230 -105.37 -50.35 -46.55
CA TYR A 230 -105.64 -51.35 -45.52
C TYR A 230 -106.98 -51.12 -44.82
N LYS A 231 -107.55 -49.91 -44.79
CA LYS A 231 -108.94 -49.68 -44.37
C LYS A 231 -109.93 -50.14 -45.44
N GLN A 232 -109.61 -50.01 -46.73
CA GLN A 232 -110.40 -50.61 -47.81
C GLN A 232 -110.29 -52.15 -47.83
N GLU A 233 -109.09 -52.70 -47.69
CA GLU A 233 -108.86 -54.15 -47.53
C GLU A 233 -109.46 -54.68 -46.23
N ALA A 234 -109.41 -53.94 -45.12
CA ALA A 234 -110.03 -54.33 -43.86
C ALA A 234 -111.54 -54.30 -43.97
N LEU A 235 -112.15 -53.33 -44.66
CA LEU A 235 -113.60 -53.37 -44.94
C LEU A 235 -113.96 -54.62 -45.75
N LEU A 236 -113.15 -54.98 -46.76
CA LEU A 236 -113.29 -56.21 -47.55
C LEU A 236 -113.02 -57.50 -46.74
N LYS A 237 -112.04 -57.48 -45.83
CA LYS A 237 -111.68 -58.61 -44.95
C LYS A 237 -112.59 -58.72 -43.75
N GLU A 238 -113.27 -57.67 -43.30
CA GLU A 238 -114.27 -57.69 -42.23
C GLU A 238 -115.60 -58.21 -42.78
N GLN A 239 -115.93 -57.88 -44.03
CA GLN A 239 -116.92 -58.60 -44.87
C GLN A 239 -116.55 -60.09 -45.14
N GLN A 240 -115.36 -60.54 -44.71
CA GLN A 240 -114.91 -61.94 -44.78
C GLN A 240 -114.70 -62.59 -43.40
N HIS A 241 -114.20 -61.88 -42.38
CA HIS A 241 -113.87 -62.40 -41.05
C HIS A 241 -115.01 -62.32 -40.03
N SER A 242 -116.04 -61.52 -40.32
CA SER A 242 -117.39 -61.73 -39.76
C SER A 242 -117.98 -63.12 -40.12
N LYS A 243 -117.32 -63.87 -41.01
CA LYS A 243 -117.62 -65.27 -41.35
C LYS A 243 -116.65 -66.29 -40.73
N THR A 244 -115.69 -65.89 -39.85
CA THR A 244 -114.63 -66.81 -39.38
C THR A 244 -114.23 -66.79 -37.90
N VAL A 245 -114.22 -65.66 -37.18
CA VAL A 245 -113.54 -65.58 -35.84
C VAL A 245 -114.46 -65.98 -34.68
N GLN A 246 -114.28 -67.18 -34.12
CA GLN A 246 -115.08 -67.77 -33.03
C GLN A 246 -114.15 -68.66 -32.07
N ASP A 247 -113.15 -68.09 -31.30
CA ASP A 247 -111.79 -68.66 -30.81
C ASP A 247 -111.31 -68.66 -29.25
N LEU A 248 -109.97 -68.70 -28.86
CA LEU A 248 -109.31 -69.22 -27.55
C LEU A 248 -108.03 -68.49 -26.85
N GLU A 249 -107.39 -68.98 -25.71
CA GLU A 249 -106.33 -68.30 -24.81
C GLU A 249 -105.40 -69.20 -23.83
N GLN A 250 -104.35 -68.69 -23.04
CA GLN A 250 -103.84 -69.01 -21.60
C GLN A 250 -102.30 -69.28 -21.19
N LYS A 251 -101.81 -68.90 -19.94
CA LYS A 251 -100.81 -69.53 -18.90
C LYS A 251 -99.36 -68.98 -18.44
N TYR A 252 -98.94 -69.21 -17.12
CA TYR A 252 -97.57 -69.41 -16.41
C TYR A 252 -96.65 -68.31 -15.66
N THR A 253 -95.90 -68.60 -14.53
CA THR A 253 -94.72 -67.81 -13.87
C THR A 253 -94.01 -68.32 -12.50
N LYS A 254 -92.83 -67.75 -12.05
CA LYS A 254 -92.19 -67.52 -10.64
C LYS A 254 -90.96 -68.35 -10.01
N THR A 255 -90.05 -67.75 -9.16
CA THR A 255 -88.78 -68.32 -8.46
C THR A 255 -88.28 -67.68 -7.06
N VAL A 256 -87.04 -67.97 -6.50
CA VAL A 256 -86.11 -67.22 -5.49
C VAL A 256 -85.77 -67.72 -4.02
N GLN A 257 -84.46 -67.87 -3.59
CA GLN A 257 -83.89 -67.75 -2.18
C GLN A 257 -82.33 -68.04 -2.01
N ASP A 258 -81.49 -67.18 -1.35
CA ASP A 258 -80.15 -67.50 -0.72
C ASP A 258 -79.52 -66.30 0.05
N LEU A 259 -78.62 -66.46 1.08
CA LEU A 259 -77.79 -65.32 1.63
C LEU A 259 -76.60 -65.55 2.64
N GLU A 260 -76.82 -65.94 3.91
CA GLU A 260 -76.33 -65.12 5.08
C GLU A 260 -75.23 -65.68 6.06
N GLN A 261 -74.71 -64.77 6.93
CA GLN A 261 -73.90 -64.88 8.17
C GLN A 261 -72.39 -65.24 8.12
N LYS A 262 -71.53 -64.26 8.52
CA LYS A 262 -70.42 -64.34 9.53
C LYS A 262 -69.36 -63.23 9.38
N ASN A 263 -69.16 -62.40 10.42
CA ASN A 263 -67.92 -61.64 10.63
C ASN A 263 -67.82 -61.02 12.06
N THR A 264 -66.60 -60.62 12.47
CA THR A 264 -66.17 -59.90 13.72
C THR A 264 -65.67 -60.72 14.93
N LYS A 265 -64.71 -60.11 15.66
CA LYS A 265 -63.89 -60.56 16.83
C LYS A 265 -62.67 -61.44 16.53
N THR A 266 -61.48 -61.25 17.16
CA THR A 266 -60.77 -60.07 17.72
C THR A 266 -59.36 -60.49 18.13
N VAL A 267 -58.37 -59.61 17.95
CA VAL A 267 -57.14 -59.40 18.78
C VAL A 267 -56.69 -60.55 19.70
N GLN A 268 -55.61 -61.25 19.32
CA GLN A 268 -54.58 -61.71 20.24
C GLN A 268 -53.30 -62.12 19.47
N ASP A 269 -52.36 -61.18 19.35
CA ASP A 269 -50.91 -61.41 19.35
C ASP A 269 -50.20 -60.05 19.35
N MET A 270 -49.68 -59.67 20.52
CA MET A 270 -49.04 -58.37 20.78
C MET A 270 -47.69 -58.57 21.48
N GLU A 271 -46.97 -59.63 21.06
CA GLU A 271 -45.73 -60.10 21.69
C GLU A 271 -44.56 -60.21 20.71
N GLN A 272 -43.93 -59.06 20.42
CA GLN A 272 -42.46 -58.97 20.34
C GLN A 272 -42.02 -57.50 20.34
N LYS A 273 -41.34 -57.08 21.41
CA LYS A 273 -40.82 -55.72 21.56
C LYS A 273 -39.40 -55.63 21.02
N HIS A 274 -39.11 -54.51 20.38
CA HIS A 274 -37.82 -53.82 20.30
C HIS A 274 -36.52 -54.63 20.50
N THR A 275 -35.79 -54.79 19.40
CA THR A 275 -34.47 -54.16 19.23
C THR A 275 -33.72 -53.78 20.53
N THR A 276 -32.96 -54.71 21.11
CA THR A 276 -31.48 -54.64 21.26
C THR A 276 -30.96 -55.79 22.14
N THR A 277 -30.84 -56.98 21.56
CA THR A 277 -30.01 -58.11 22.02
C THR A 277 -29.47 -58.81 20.76
N VAL A 278 -28.40 -59.63 20.87
CA VAL A 278 -27.61 -60.09 19.71
C VAL A 278 -26.90 -58.89 19.04
N GLN A 279 -26.12 -58.06 19.76
CA GLN A 279 -24.85 -58.41 20.41
C GLN A 279 -24.80 -59.78 21.11
N GLU A 280 -23.87 -60.60 20.62
CA GLU A 280 -23.74 -62.03 20.91
C GLU A 280 -23.50 -62.31 22.41
N LEU A 281 -24.49 -62.92 23.06
CA LEU A 281 -24.37 -63.49 24.41
C LEU A 281 -24.91 -64.92 24.46
N GLU A 282 -24.19 -65.82 23.80
CA GLU A 282 -24.17 -67.24 24.13
C GLU A 282 -22.72 -67.64 24.44
N LYS A 283 -22.41 -68.45 25.46
CA LYS A 283 -23.19 -68.85 26.65
C LYS A 283 -22.21 -69.44 27.67
N GLN A 284 -22.32 -69.12 28.96
CA GLN A 284 -21.45 -69.73 29.98
C GLN A 284 -21.90 -71.17 30.30
N LEU A 285 -21.30 -72.16 29.62
CA LEU A 285 -21.31 -73.59 29.93
C LEU A 285 -19.98 -74.20 29.41
N ASN A 286 -19.31 -75.14 30.08
CA ASN A 286 -19.46 -75.64 31.45
C ASN A 286 -18.13 -76.31 31.90
N GLU A 287 -18.08 -76.72 33.18
CA GLU A 287 -17.11 -77.67 33.77
C GLU A 287 -15.63 -77.22 33.86
N GLN A 288 -14.90 -77.40 34.97
CA GLN A 288 -14.80 -78.51 35.97
C GLN A 288 -14.06 -79.77 35.50
N ARG A 289 -12.73 -79.65 35.40
CA ARG A 289 -11.70 -80.65 35.81
C ARG A 289 -10.34 -79.99 35.54
N THR A 290 -9.46 -79.65 36.50
CA THR A 290 -9.14 -80.20 37.83
C THR A 290 -8.87 -81.71 37.86
N ARG A 291 -7.57 -82.04 37.92
CA ARG A 291 -6.89 -82.95 38.89
C ARG A 291 -5.58 -83.46 38.25
N GLY A 292 -4.45 -83.54 38.96
CA GLY A 292 -4.14 -83.16 40.35
C GLY A 292 -2.65 -83.42 40.65
N GLY A 293 -2.11 -83.12 41.83
CA GLY A 293 -2.71 -82.43 42.97
C GLY A 293 -2.35 -83.06 44.32
N GLN A 294 -1.52 -82.37 45.10
CA GLN A 294 -1.28 -82.48 46.55
C GLN A 294 -0.76 -81.08 46.97
N LEU A 295 -1.34 -80.35 47.94
CA LEU A 295 -1.44 -80.60 49.39
C LEU A 295 -0.03 -80.62 50.05
N GLN A 296 0.24 -79.86 51.13
CA GLN A 296 -0.67 -79.09 52.00
C GLN A 296 0.02 -77.94 52.79
N SER A 297 -0.79 -76.98 53.26
CA SER A 297 -0.67 -76.12 54.46
C SER A 297 0.68 -75.52 54.96
N ARG A 298 0.59 -74.21 55.24
CA ARG A 298 1.51 -73.31 56.00
C ARG A 298 1.75 -73.71 57.50
N LEU A 299 2.62 -72.96 58.21
CA LEU A 299 2.83 -72.82 59.70
C LEU A 299 3.74 -73.91 60.38
N SER A 300 4.56 -73.74 61.47
CA SER A 300 5.07 -72.62 62.34
C SER A 300 6.12 -73.08 63.47
N THR A 301 7.14 -72.29 63.95
CA THR A 301 7.82 -72.16 65.36
C THR A 301 8.58 -73.34 66.24
N ALA A 302 9.70 -73.15 67.11
CA ALA A 302 10.38 -73.93 68.34
C ALA A 302 11.77 -74.84 68.33
N GLU A 303 12.65 -75.41 69.33
CA GLU A 303 13.26 -75.31 70.80
C GLU A 303 14.57 -76.24 71.28
N LYS A 304 15.06 -76.50 72.61
CA LYS A 304 16.47 -77.00 73.21
C LYS A 304 16.61 -77.80 74.67
N GLU A 305 17.67 -78.26 75.52
CA GLU A 305 19.15 -78.85 75.68
C GLU A 305 19.79 -79.18 77.20
N LEU A 306 20.77 -80.16 77.61
CA LEU A 306 21.58 -80.34 78.99
C LEU A 306 22.75 -81.50 79.34
N GLY A 307 23.43 -81.72 80.59
CA GLY A 307 24.59 -82.74 81.03
C GLY A 307 25.16 -83.05 82.58
N ALA A 308 26.22 -83.94 82.96
CA ALA A 308 26.72 -84.44 84.40
C ALA A 308 28.19 -85.18 84.78
N VAL A 309 28.62 -85.65 86.07
CA VAL A 309 29.99 -86.27 86.67
C VAL A 309 29.97 -87.24 88.02
N LYS A 310 30.89 -87.89 88.91
CA LYS A 310 32.38 -88.23 89.43
C LYS A 310 32.58 -89.60 90.36
N ALA A 311 33.49 -90.16 91.31
CA ALA A 311 34.73 -89.98 92.29
C ALA A 311 35.55 -91.29 92.97
N GLU A 312 36.42 -91.27 94.10
CA GLU A 312 37.59 -92.23 94.64
C GLU A 312 37.90 -92.46 96.27
N SER A 313 38.87 -93.12 97.11
CA SER A 313 40.07 -94.15 97.31
C SER A 313 40.70 -94.44 98.85
N ASP A 314 41.67 -95.41 99.29
CA ASP A 314 42.68 -95.59 100.57
C ASP A 314 43.14 -97.09 101.17
N LYS A 315 44.00 -97.67 102.18
CA LYS A 315 45.15 -97.49 103.28
C LYS A 315 46.20 -98.69 103.85
N LEU A 316 46.67 -98.93 105.18
CA LEU A 316 48.03 -99.60 105.75
C LEU A 316 48.28 -100.32 107.25
N LYS A 317 49.35 -101.20 107.65
CA LYS A 317 49.98 -101.58 109.10
C LYS A 317 51.34 -102.50 109.48
N GLU A 318 51.65 -103.06 110.75
CA GLU A 318 53.01 -103.50 111.52
C GLU A 318 53.07 -104.74 112.64
N THR A 319 54.00 -105.27 113.62
CA THR A 319 55.51 -105.59 114.06
C THR A 319 55.93 -106.20 115.57
N LEU A 320 56.96 -107.14 115.96
CA LEU A 320 57.59 -107.47 117.41
C LEU A 320 58.82 -108.57 117.77
N GLN A 321 59.63 -108.55 118.95
CA GLN A 321 60.22 -109.63 119.97
C GLN A 321 61.79 -110.14 120.30
N SER A 322 62.28 -110.60 121.56
CA SER A 322 63.63 -111.33 122.05
C SER A 322 63.80 -111.84 123.62
N SER A 323 64.82 -112.35 124.46
CA SER A 323 66.27 -113.01 124.62
C SER A 323 66.83 -113.49 126.12
N ARG A 324 68.02 -114.22 126.46
CA ARG A 324 68.65 -114.63 127.89
C ARG A 324 70.23 -115.10 128.20
N GLN A 325 70.67 -115.99 129.22
CA GLN A 325 71.98 -116.19 130.08
C GLN A 325 72.68 -117.62 130.19
N GLN A 326 74.02 -117.94 130.21
CA GLN A 326 75.34 -117.39 130.73
C GLN A 326 75.76 -117.85 132.17
N ALA A 327 77.03 -118.13 132.62
CA ALA A 327 78.38 -118.44 132.04
C ALA A 327 79.47 -118.85 133.13
N GLU A 328 80.65 -119.46 132.79
CA GLU A 328 81.78 -119.92 133.68
C GLU A 328 83.05 -119.00 133.57
N ALA A 329 82.91 -117.72 133.90
CA ALA A 329 83.58 -116.64 133.15
C ALA A 329 85.07 -116.33 133.44
N SER A 330 85.55 -116.45 134.69
CA SER A 330 86.66 -115.60 135.17
C SER A 330 88.04 -115.83 134.53
N SER A 331 88.31 -117.01 133.98
CA SER A 331 89.59 -117.27 133.28
C SER A 331 89.63 -116.68 131.86
N GLN A 332 88.46 -116.46 131.24
CA GLN A 332 88.37 -115.79 129.94
C GLN A 332 88.63 -114.27 130.05
N GLU A 333 88.59 -113.68 131.25
CA GLU A 333 88.56 -112.23 131.42
C GLU A 333 89.84 -111.53 130.92
N LEU A 334 91.04 -112.07 131.20
CA LEU A 334 92.30 -111.51 130.69
C LEU A 334 92.43 -111.64 129.16
N GLY A 335 91.81 -112.66 128.55
CA GLY A 335 91.63 -112.72 127.10
C GLY A 335 90.64 -111.65 126.62
N SER A 336 89.53 -111.47 127.33
CA SER A 336 88.48 -110.49 127.02
C SER A 336 88.95 -109.04 127.06
N PHE A 337 89.91 -108.71 127.93
CA PHE A 337 90.49 -107.36 127.96
C PHE A 337 91.37 -107.09 126.74
N ARG A 338 92.08 -108.10 126.22
CA ARG A 338 92.87 -107.94 124.98
C ARG A 338 91.97 -107.77 123.76
N THR A 339 90.91 -108.57 123.65
CA THR A 339 89.93 -108.43 122.55
C THR A 339 89.06 -107.18 122.68
N LYS A 340 88.79 -106.67 123.89
CA LYS A 340 88.15 -105.36 124.11
C LYS A 340 89.02 -104.20 123.64
N VAL A 341 90.34 -104.24 123.88
CA VAL A 341 91.26 -103.22 123.35
C VAL A 341 91.27 -103.25 121.82
N GLU A 342 91.36 -104.43 121.21
CA GLU A 342 91.27 -104.58 119.74
C GLU A 342 89.91 -104.13 119.17
N GLY A 343 88.82 -104.39 119.89
CA GLY A 343 87.47 -103.90 119.56
C GLY A 343 87.38 -102.38 119.59
N LEU A 344 87.80 -101.75 120.69
CA LEU A 344 87.81 -100.29 120.84
C LEU A 344 88.71 -99.59 119.80
N THR A 345 89.82 -100.21 119.39
CA THR A 345 90.62 -99.67 118.26
C THR A 345 89.87 -99.74 116.94
N LYS A 346 89.11 -100.80 116.67
CA LYS A 346 88.28 -100.93 115.45
C LYS A 346 87.08 -99.98 115.45
N GLU A 347 86.48 -99.74 116.61
CA GLU A 347 85.43 -98.72 116.79
C GLU A 347 85.98 -97.30 116.54
N LEU A 348 87.19 -97.00 117.04
CA LEU A 348 87.89 -95.74 116.74
C LEU A 348 88.26 -95.58 115.26
N GLU A 349 88.59 -96.66 114.55
CA GLU A 349 88.82 -96.61 113.10
C GLU A 349 87.52 -96.49 112.30
N GLY A 350 86.44 -97.14 112.74
CA GLY A 350 85.10 -96.97 112.18
C GLY A 350 84.60 -95.52 112.27
N LEU A 351 84.65 -94.93 113.47
CA LEU A 351 84.27 -93.53 113.71
C LEU A 351 85.14 -92.54 112.92
N LYS A 352 86.43 -92.84 112.70
CA LYS A 352 87.29 -92.05 111.79
C LYS A 352 86.84 -92.14 110.33
N GLN A 353 86.47 -93.32 109.85
CA GLN A 353 85.92 -93.48 108.49
C GLN A 353 84.57 -92.77 108.32
N GLU A 354 83.71 -92.78 109.35
CA GLU A 354 82.44 -92.04 109.34
C GLU A 354 82.64 -90.52 109.38
N SER A 355 83.58 -90.01 110.18
CA SER A 355 83.98 -88.60 110.14
C SER A 355 84.52 -88.20 108.75
N ALA A 356 85.35 -89.04 108.13
CA ALA A 356 85.88 -88.79 106.79
C ALA A 356 84.77 -88.74 105.72
N LYS A 357 83.81 -89.66 105.76
CA LYS A 357 82.61 -89.64 104.88
C LYS A 357 81.79 -88.35 105.12
N SER A 358 81.59 -87.96 106.38
CA SER A 358 80.87 -86.73 106.73
C SER A 358 81.61 -85.44 106.33
N GLU A 359 82.94 -85.47 106.24
CA GLU A 359 83.73 -84.39 105.63
C GLU A 359 83.61 -84.37 104.10
N GLU A 360 83.64 -85.53 103.43
CA GLU A 360 83.40 -85.61 101.99
C GLU A 360 82.00 -85.13 101.61
N GLU A 361 80.97 -85.51 102.36
CA GLU A 361 79.59 -85.03 102.16
C GLU A 361 79.50 -83.53 102.39
N ARG A 362 80.13 -82.99 103.43
CA ARG A 362 80.22 -81.53 103.62
C ARG A 362 80.95 -80.82 102.48
N ARG A 363 82.02 -81.39 101.93
CA ARG A 363 82.72 -80.85 100.74
C ARG A 363 81.83 -80.92 99.48
N ARG A 364 81.06 -81.99 99.30
CA ARG A 364 80.07 -82.11 98.19
C ARG A 364 78.95 -81.07 98.32
N LEU A 365 78.37 -80.91 99.50
CA LEU A 365 77.33 -79.91 99.78
C LEU A 365 77.87 -78.48 99.63
N GLN A 366 79.07 -78.20 100.14
CA GLN A 366 79.73 -76.90 99.95
C GLN A 366 79.98 -76.60 98.48
N LYS A 367 80.41 -77.60 97.69
CA LYS A 367 80.54 -77.45 96.23
C LYS A 367 79.18 -77.16 95.57
N LEU A 368 78.13 -77.93 95.88
CA LEU A 368 76.78 -77.69 95.36
C LEU A 368 76.26 -76.29 95.71
N VAL A 369 76.56 -75.77 96.90
CA VAL A 369 76.22 -74.39 97.29
C VAL A 369 77.04 -73.36 96.50
N VAL A 370 78.32 -73.61 96.23
CA VAL A 370 79.14 -72.73 95.36
C VAL A 370 78.62 -72.75 93.93
N ASP A 371 78.35 -73.94 93.37
CA ASP A 371 77.84 -74.12 92.02
C ASP A 371 76.45 -73.45 91.86
N ALA A 372 75.56 -73.59 92.86
CA ALA A 372 74.25 -72.92 92.90
C ALA A 372 74.34 -71.38 93.05
N ASN A 373 75.32 -70.87 93.81
CA ASN A 373 75.60 -69.44 93.85
C ASN A 373 76.14 -68.92 92.51
N GLN A 374 76.92 -69.73 91.77
CA GLN A 374 77.37 -69.38 90.43
C GLN A 374 76.25 -69.37 89.40
N THR A 375 75.32 -70.34 89.43
CA THR A 375 74.15 -70.33 88.54
C THR A 375 73.18 -69.19 88.89
N SER A 376 72.95 -68.91 90.18
CA SER A 376 72.15 -67.77 90.61
C SER A 376 72.73 -66.43 90.16
N ARG A 377 74.06 -66.25 90.21
CA ARG A 377 74.73 -65.05 89.65
C ARG A 377 74.55 -64.94 88.14
N LYS A 378 74.77 -66.03 87.38
CA LYS A 378 74.54 -66.04 85.93
C LYS A 378 73.09 -65.70 85.57
N GLN A 379 72.12 -66.24 86.29
CA GLN A 379 70.70 -65.90 86.13
C GLN A 379 70.44 -64.43 86.46
N GLN A 380 71.11 -63.85 87.46
CA GLN A 380 71.00 -62.43 87.79
C GLN A 380 71.65 -61.53 86.72
N GLU A 381 72.78 -61.95 86.14
CA GLU A 381 73.45 -61.29 85.01
C GLU A 381 72.59 -61.37 83.73
N GLU A 382 71.97 -62.53 83.45
CA GLU A 382 71.02 -62.73 82.35
C GLU A 382 69.74 -61.89 82.53
N LEU A 383 69.19 -61.82 83.75
CA LEU A 383 68.04 -60.96 84.07
C LEU A 383 68.38 -59.47 83.95
N GLN A 384 69.58 -59.06 84.38
CA GLN A 384 70.06 -57.69 84.19
C GLN A 384 70.19 -57.36 82.70
N ARG A 385 70.83 -58.24 81.92
CA ARG A 385 70.95 -58.11 80.47
C ARG A 385 69.57 -57.99 79.82
N LEU A 386 68.66 -58.93 80.06
CA LEU A 386 67.30 -58.92 79.52
C LEU A 386 66.52 -57.67 79.95
N SER A 387 66.73 -57.15 81.17
CA SER A 387 66.11 -55.89 81.59
C SER A 387 66.65 -54.67 80.83
N SER A 388 67.95 -54.66 80.49
CA SER A 388 68.55 -53.59 79.66
C SER A 388 68.13 -53.69 78.19
N GLU A 389 68.00 -54.91 77.65
CA GLU A 389 67.44 -55.13 76.31
C GLU A 389 65.97 -54.68 76.26
N LEU A 390 65.15 -55.05 77.26
CA LEU A 390 63.74 -54.64 77.37
C LEU A 390 63.60 -53.12 77.57
N GLN A 391 64.49 -52.47 78.32
CA GLN A 391 64.58 -51.01 78.37
C GLN A 391 64.89 -50.40 77.00
N SER A 392 65.84 -50.95 76.24
CA SER A 392 66.18 -50.45 74.90
C SER A 392 65.02 -50.62 73.90
N TRP A 393 64.29 -51.74 73.96
CA TRP A 393 63.08 -51.96 73.19
C TRP A 393 61.95 -51.00 73.59
N ARG A 394 61.84 -50.66 74.88
CA ARG A 394 60.88 -49.67 75.36
C ARG A 394 61.22 -48.27 74.86
N THR A 395 62.47 -47.82 74.97
CA THR A 395 62.88 -46.51 74.44
C THR A 395 62.68 -46.43 72.93
N LEU A 396 62.97 -47.51 72.18
CA LEU A 396 62.71 -47.57 70.74
C LEU A 396 61.19 -47.54 70.43
N ALA A 397 60.37 -48.26 71.20
CA ALA A 397 58.91 -48.25 71.04
C ALA A 397 58.29 -46.90 71.41
N ASP A 398 58.86 -46.18 72.36
CA ASP A 398 58.41 -44.83 72.74
C ASP A 398 58.86 -43.80 71.67
N GLN A 399 60.09 -43.91 71.13
CA GLN A 399 60.53 -43.14 69.94
C GLN A 399 59.65 -43.39 68.71
N ARG A 400 59.29 -44.64 68.41
CA ARG A 400 58.40 -44.94 67.27
C ARG A 400 57.00 -44.35 67.45
N LYS A 401 56.50 -44.17 68.69
CA LYS A 401 55.22 -43.45 68.94
C LYS A 401 55.34 -41.97 68.66
N GLU A 402 56.49 -41.37 69.03
CA GLU A 402 56.79 -39.96 68.77
C GLU A 402 56.88 -39.71 67.26
N GLU A 403 57.63 -40.54 66.52
CA GLU A 403 57.66 -40.52 65.05
C GLU A 403 56.27 -40.70 64.42
N THR A 404 55.43 -41.62 64.91
CA THR A 404 54.06 -41.77 64.38
C THR A 404 53.18 -40.57 64.72
N GLY A 405 53.35 -39.95 65.89
CA GLY A 405 52.61 -38.76 66.29
C GLY A 405 52.98 -37.54 65.44
N GLU A 406 54.27 -37.35 65.14
CA GLU A 406 54.73 -36.34 64.19
C GLU A 406 54.16 -36.57 62.78
N LEU A 407 54.13 -37.81 62.31
CA LEU A 407 53.55 -38.16 61.01
C LEU A 407 52.02 -37.99 60.96
N GLU A 408 51.30 -38.39 62.02
CA GLU A 408 49.86 -38.17 62.15
C GLU A 408 49.52 -36.67 62.18
N MET A 409 50.25 -35.88 62.97
CA MET A 409 50.09 -34.42 63.01
C MET A 409 50.40 -33.79 61.64
N ARG A 410 51.44 -34.25 60.94
CA ARG A 410 51.78 -33.77 59.59
C ARG A 410 50.74 -34.18 58.54
N ILE A 411 50.05 -35.30 58.72
CA ILE A 411 48.90 -35.68 57.88
C ILE A 411 47.73 -34.73 58.12
N VAL A 412 47.44 -34.36 59.38
CA VAL A 412 46.39 -33.37 59.70
C VAL A 412 46.72 -32.00 59.09
N GLU A 413 47.94 -31.49 59.24
CA GLU A 413 48.38 -30.24 58.59
C GLU A 413 48.19 -30.26 57.07
N LEU A 414 48.45 -31.41 56.41
CA LEU A 414 48.26 -31.59 54.98
C LEU A 414 46.78 -31.73 54.59
N MET A 415 45.94 -32.27 55.46
CA MET A 415 44.49 -32.33 55.26
C MET A 415 43.85 -30.95 55.38
N GLU A 416 44.19 -30.17 56.41
CA GLU A 416 43.73 -28.77 56.57
C GLU A 416 44.18 -27.90 55.38
N ALA A 417 45.44 -28.06 54.94
CA ALA A 417 45.95 -27.39 53.76
C ALA A 417 45.16 -27.79 52.49
N ASN A 418 44.87 -29.08 52.29
CA ASN A 418 44.09 -29.55 51.14
C ASN A 418 42.63 -29.07 51.20
N GLU A 419 42.00 -29.05 52.37
CA GLU A 419 40.65 -28.52 52.55
C GLU A 419 40.59 -27.02 52.19
N SER A 420 41.58 -26.22 52.64
CA SER A 420 41.68 -24.81 52.24
C SER A 420 41.91 -24.60 50.73
N LEU A 421 42.61 -25.53 50.07
CA LEU A 421 42.79 -25.52 48.61
C LEU A 421 41.51 -25.93 47.88
N GLU A 422 40.72 -26.86 48.42
CA GLU A 422 39.41 -27.23 47.88
C GLU A 422 38.38 -26.11 48.06
N GLU A 423 38.41 -25.37 49.17
CA GLU A 423 37.62 -24.14 49.35
C GLU A 423 38.05 -23.05 48.36
N GLY A 424 39.36 -22.81 48.20
CA GLY A 424 39.88 -21.86 47.21
C GLY A 424 39.51 -22.24 45.77
N MET A 425 39.55 -23.53 45.43
CA MET A 425 39.12 -24.05 44.12
C MET A 425 37.61 -23.93 43.91
N LYS A 426 36.78 -24.06 44.95
CA LYS A 426 35.33 -23.77 44.87
C LYS A 426 35.09 -22.28 44.65
N GLY A 427 35.76 -21.41 45.41
CA GLY A 427 35.68 -19.96 45.23
C GLY A 427 36.04 -19.52 43.80
N LEU A 428 37.12 -20.06 43.23
CA LEU A 428 37.49 -19.82 41.84
C LEU A 428 36.49 -20.39 40.83
N GLN A 429 35.82 -21.52 41.12
CA GLN A 429 34.74 -22.05 40.27
C GLN A 429 33.49 -21.17 40.32
N ASP A 430 33.12 -20.67 41.50
CA ASP A 430 32.00 -19.74 41.69
C ASP A 430 32.28 -18.39 41.01
N GLU A 431 33.49 -17.84 41.15
CA GLU A 431 33.94 -16.64 40.41
C GLU A 431 33.86 -16.85 38.88
N ILE A 432 34.37 -17.99 38.37
CA ILE A 432 34.28 -18.32 36.94
C ILE A 432 32.82 -18.46 36.49
N GLN A 433 31.93 -19.02 37.31
CA GLN A 433 30.51 -19.15 36.98
C GLN A 433 29.79 -17.79 37.01
N VAL A 434 30.12 -16.89 37.96
CA VAL A 434 29.60 -15.50 37.97
C VAL A 434 30.08 -14.73 36.73
N MET A 435 31.38 -14.77 36.41
CA MET A 435 31.93 -14.12 35.20
C MET A 435 31.31 -14.67 33.91
N LYS A 436 30.95 -15.96 33.89
CA LYS A 436 30.24 -16.60 32.77
C LYS A 436 28.78 -16.15 32.69
N ASP A 437 28.06 -16.10 33.80
CA ASP A 437 26.69 -15.57 33.87
C ASP A 437 26.63 -14.11 33.41
N GLU A 438 27.62 -13.30 33.78
CA GLU A 438 27.75 -11.90 33.32
C GLU A 438 28.08 -11.79 31.82
N ALA A 439 28.92 -12.69 31.29
CA ALA A 439 29.17 -12.78 29.86
C ALA A 439 27.92 -13.21 29.07
N ASP A 440 27.16 -14.20 29.57
CA ASP A 440 25.93 -14.67 28.95
C ASP A 440 24.81 -13.59 29.02
N ARG A 441 24.70 -12.83 30.12
CA ARG A 441 23.84 -11.62 30.19
C ARG A 441 24.25 -10.57 29.16
N SER A 442 25.54 -10.21 29.12
CA SER A 442 26.08 -9.23 28.16
C SER A 442 25.85 -9.66 26.70
N MET A 443 25.93 -10.96 26.42
CA MET A 443 25.62 -11.54 25.11
C MET A 443 24.11 -11.53 24.80
N SER A 444 23.24 -11.66 25.80
CA SER A 444 21.80 -11.53 25.65
C SER A 444 21.37 -10.08 25.38
N GLU A 445 21.91 -9.12 26.13
CA GLU A 445 21.70 -7.68 25.90
C GLU A 445 22.22 -7.24 24.53
N ARG A 446 23.38 -7.76 24.11
CA ARG A 446 23.92 -7.51 22.77
C ARG A 446 23.05 -8.13 21.66
N ARG A 447 22.32 -9.22 21.93
CA ARG A 447 21.35 -9.80 20.98
C ARG A 447 20.09 -8.97 20.88
N SER A 448 19.47 -8.56 22.00
CA SER A 448 18.28 -7.70 21.96
C SER A 448 18.58 -6.36 21.29
N ALA A 449 19.72 -5.73 21.60
CA ALA A 449 20.17 -4.51 20.91
C ALA A 449 20.41 -4.73 19.40
N GLN A 450 20.84 -5.94 18.98
CA GLN A 450 20.95 -6.30 17.56
C GLN A 450 19.61 -6.63 16.90
N GLU A 451 18.56 -6.90 17.65
CA GLU A 451 17.19 -7.11 17.15
C GLU A 451 16.45 -5.78 17.05
N GLU A 452 16.55 -4.94 18.08
CA GLU A 452 16.12 -3.53 18.06
C GLU A 452 16.77 -2.75 16.90
N LEU A 453 18.07 -2.93 16.65
CA LEU A 453 18.75 -2.30 15.52
C LEU A 453 18.17 -2.74 14.16
N LYS A 454 17.78 -4.01 14.00
CA LYS A 454 17.14 -4.50 12.76
C LYS A 454 15.73 -3.95 12.61
N GLU A 455 14.96 -3.87 13.69
CA GLU A 455 13.65 -3.24 13.65
C GLU A 455 13.75 -1.75 13.29
N LEU A 456 14.73 -1.03 13.84
CA LEU A 456 15.00 0.36 13.48
C LEU A 456 15.46 0.52 12.03
N GLN A 457 16.26 -0.41 11.50
CA GLN A 457 16.64 -0.45 10.08
C GLN A 457 15.43 -0.68 9.18
N LEU A 458 14.57 -1.66 9.47
CA LEU A 458 13.35 -1.92 8.71
C LEU A 458 12.40 -0.71 8.72
N ARG A 459 12.17 -0.10 9.89
CA ARG A 459 11.37 1.14 10.01
C ARG A 459 12.01 2.31 9.26
N HIS A 460 13.34 2.38 9.19
CA HIS A 460 14.03 3.40 8.40
C HIS A 460 13.85 3.18 6.90
N GLU A 461 13.93 1.94 6.42
CA GLU A 461 13.62 1.59 5.02
C GLU A 461 12.16 1.87 4.66
N GLU A 462 11.22 1.63 5.58
CA GLU A 462 9.80 2.00 5.41
C GLU A 462 9.62 3.52 5.30
N LEU A 463 10.30 4.30 6.16
CA LEU A 463 10.31 5.77 6.07
C LEU A 463 11.00 6.27 4.79
N GLU A 464 12.05 5.60 4.31
CA GLU A 464 12.66 5.88 3.00
C GLU A 464 11.69 5.61 1.85
N LYS A 465 10.90 4.53 1.91
CA LYS A 465 9.88 4.22 0.90
C LYS A 465 8.78 5.29 0.92
N LEU A 466 8.26 5.64 2.09
CA LEU A 466 7.22 6.65 2.26
C LEU A 466 7.68 8.06 1.84
N THR A 467 8.93 8.44 2.10
CA THR A 467 9.48 9.74 1.64
C THR A 467 9.73 9.77 0.14
N LYS A 468 10.14 8.66 -0.48
CA LYS A 468 10.23 8.54 -1.95
C LYS A 468 8.84 8.63 -2.59
N GLU A 469 7.83 7.96 -2.04
CA GLU A 469 6.44 8.12 -2.50
C GLU A 469 5.91 9.55 -2.29
N ALA A 470 6.24 10.21 -1.19
CA ALA A 470 5.85 11.60 -0.95
C ALA A 470 6.48 12.53 -1.99
N GLY A 471 7.77 12.39 -2.29
CA GLY A 471 8.44 13.14 -3.36
C GLY A 471 7.82 12.92 -4.75
N ILE A 472 7.41 11.68 -5.07
CA ILE A 472 6.67 11.41 -6.32
C ILE A 472 5.32 12.15 -6.34
N ARG A 473 4.58 12.17 -5.23
CA ARG A 473 3.30 12.90 -5.12
C ARG A 473 3.51 14.43 -5.17
N GLU A 474 4.60 14.94 -4.61
CA GLU A 474 5.00 16.35 -4.72
C GLU A 474 5.39 16.73 -6.15
N GLU A 475 6.08 15.84 -6.88
CA GLU A 475 6.33 16.01 -8.32
C GLU A 475 5.03 15.97 -9.14
N GLU A 476 4.13 15.02 -8.89
CA GLU A 476 2.85 14.88 -9.59
C GLU A 476 1.95 16.10 -9.35
N THR A 477 1.84 16.56 -8.10
CA THR A 477 1.09 17.78 -7.78
C THR A 477 1.75 19.03 -8.36
N SER A 478 3.07 19.12 -8.40
CA SER A 478 3.78 20.22 -9.08
C SER A 478 3.51 20.23 -10.59
N LYS A 479 3.48 19.07 -11.24
CA LYS A 479 3.10 18.93 -12.66
C LYS A 479 1.64 19.35 -12.90
N LEU A 480 0.73 18.96 -12.01
CA LEU A 480 -0.68 19.38 -12.05
C LEU A 480 -0.86 20.89 -11.83
N TYR A 481 -0.11 21.52 -10.92
CA TYR A 481 -0.13 22.97 -10.74
C TYR A 481 0.40 23.71 -11.98
N ALA A 482 1.49 23.25 -12.59
CA ALA A 482 2.01 23.83 -13.82
C ALA A 482 1.01 23.71 -15.00
N MET A 483 0.34 22.56 -15.14
CA MET A 483 -0.75 22.40 -16.11
C MET A 483 -1.93 23.35 -15.82
N LEU A 484 -2.30 23.53 -14.55
CA LEU A 484 -3.37 24.45 -14.16
C LEU A 484 -2.98 25.93 -14.39
N GLU A 485 -1.69 26.26 -14.32
CA GLU A 485 -1.15 27.59 -14.63
C GLU A 485 -1.15 27.85 -16.14
N GLU A 486 -0.80 26.85 -16.97
CA GLU A 486 -0.98 26.91 -18.44
C GLU A 486 -2.47 26.99 -18.85
N GLU A 487 -3.36 26.25 -18.19
CA GLU A 487 -4.82 26.37 -18.39
C GLU A 487 -5.33 27.76 -17.97
N TYR A 488 -4.86 28.29 -16.84
CA TYR A 488 -5.19 29.65 -16.41
C TYR A 488 -4.71 30.70 -17.41
N ASP A 489 -3.48 30.62 -17.89
CA ASP A 489 -2.93 31.55 -18.87
C ASP A 489 -3.65 31.47 -20.21
N THR A 490 -4.00 30.27 -20.69
CA THR A 490 -4.77 30.14 -21.93
C THR A 490 -6.20 30.71 -21.79
N VAL A 491 -6.87 30.50 -20.66
CA VAL A 491 -8.18 31.11 -20.36
C VAL A 491 -8.06 32.62 -20.19
N SER A 492 -7.02 33.11 -19.53
CA SER A 492 -6.72 34.55 -19.35
C SER A 492 -6.51 35.25 -20.70
N ASN A 493 -5.69 34.66 -21.57
CA ASN A 493 -5.48 35.14 -22.94
C ASN A 493 -6.78 35.11 -23.78
N GLN A 494 -7.61 34.07 -23.64
CA GLN A 494 -8.93 34.01 -24.29
C GLN A 494 -9.88 35.10 -23.78
N LEU A 495 -9.89 35.39 -22.47
CA LEU A 495 -10.68 36.47 -21.89
C LEU A 495 -10.21 37.84 -22.39
N ASP A 496 -8.91 38.06 -22.53
CA ASP A 496 -8.36 39.31 -23.08
C ASP A 496 -8.57 39.44 -24.60
N GLU A 497 -8.57 38.33 -25.35
CA GLU A 497 -9.06 38.34 -26.73
C GLU A 497 -10.56 38.68 -26.81
N LEU A 498 -11.39 38.12 -25.95
CA LEU A 498 -12.82 38.42 -25.90
C LEU A 498 -13.08 39.87 -25.49
N ARG A 499 -12.31 40.43 -24.53
CA ARG A 499 -12.33 41.85 -24.18
C ARG A 499 -11.95 42.75 -25.36
N LYS A 500 -10.89 42.40 -26.11
CA LYS A 500 -10.48 43.13 -27.33
C LYS A 500 -11.56 43.07 -28.41
N LYS A 501 -12.18 41.91 -28.62
CA LYS A 501 -13.28 41.71 -29.58
C LYS A 501 -14.55 42.47 -29.15
N ALA A 502 -14.85 42.50 -27.86
CA ALA A 502 -15.96 43.28 -27.30
C ALA A 502 -15.73 44.79 -27.47
N ALA A 503 -14.55 45.31 -27.08
CA ALA A 503 -14.19 46.71 -27.25
C ALA A 503 -14.27 47.15 -28.72
N ALA A 504 -13.71 46.37 -29.66
CA ALA A 504 -13.80 46.64 -31.08
C ALA A 504 -15.24 46.54 -31.64
N SER A 505 -16.14 45.80 -30.98
CA SER A 505 -17.57 45.77 -31.32
C SER A 505 -18.33 46.97 -30.74
N GLU A 506 -17.95 47.47 -29.57
CA GLU A 506 -18.47 48.72 -29.00
C GLU A 506 -18.02 49.93 -29.82
N GLU A 507 -16.76 49.98 -30.26
CA GLU A 507 -16.24 51.04 -31.13
C GLU A 507 -17.03 51.09 -32.44
N ARG A 508 -17.21 49.95 -33.12
CA ARG A 508 -18.07 49.84 -34.31
C ARG A 508 -19.53 50.20 -34.04
N ALA A 509 -20.06 49.88 -32.86
CA ALA A 509 -21.42 50.27 -32.48
C ALA A 509 -21.54 51.79 -32.27
N ARG A 510 -20.49 52.45 -31.75
CA ARG A 510 -20.40 53.91 -31.64
C ARG A 510 -20.26 54.56 -33.02
N GLU A 511 -19.38 54.05 -33.89
CA GLU A 511 -19.26 54.50 -35.29
C GLU A 511 -20.59 54.38 -36.05
N LEU A 512 -21.31 53.26 -35.89
CA LEU A 512 -22.62 53.06 -36.51
C LEU A 512 -23.71 53.96 -35.90
N ALA A 513 -23.67 54.22 -34.59
CA ALA A 513 -24.58 55.15 -33.94
C ALA A 513 -24.33 56.60 -34.37
N GLU A 514 -23.06 56.98 -34.58
CA GLU A 514 -22.67 58.29 -35.13
C GLU A 514 -23.10 58.41 -36.59
N GLN A 515 -22.89 57.37 -37.43
CA GLN A 515 -23.39 57.34 -38.82
C GLN A 515 -24.93 57.37 -38.91
N LEU A 516 -25.64 56.69 -38.00
CA LEU A 516 -27.09 56.74 -37.90
C LEU A 516 -27.54 58.15 -37.53
N ARG A 517 -26.94 58.75 -36.50
CA ARG A 517 -27.21 60.14 -36.10
C ARG A 517 -26.95 61.13 -37.23
N ASP A 518 -25.84 60.99 -37.95
CA ASP A 518 -25.52 61.78 -39.14
C ASP A 518 -26.61 61.62 -40.22
N SER A 519 -27.15 60.41 -40.40
CA SER A 519 -28.25 60.16 -41.33
C SER A 519 -29.59 60.72 -40.85
N GLU A 520 -29.85 60.73 -39.55
CA GLU A 520 -31.04 61.32 -38.92
C GLU A 520 -31.00 62.85 -38.98
N GLU A 521 -29.87 63.48 -38.65
CA GLU A 521 -29.68 64.94 -38.76
C GLU A 521 -29.81 65.40 -40.22
N ARG A 522 -29.26 64.65 -41.20
CA ARG A 522 -29.50 64.89 -42.63
C ARG A 522 -30.96 64.65 -43.03
N ALA A 523 -31.63 63.64 -42.48
CA ALA A 523 -33.05 63.38 -42.76
C ALA A 523 -33.97 64.48 -42.20
N VAL A 524 -33.65 65.04 -41.04
CA VAL A 524 -34.32 66.23 -40.48
C VAL A 524 -34.07 67.44 -41.37
N GLN A 525 -32.83 67.70 -41.80
CA GLN A 525 -32.53 68.78 -42.76
C GLN A 525 -33.32 68.64 -44.08
N TRP A 526 -33.46 67.42 -44.61
CA TRP A 526 -34.29 67.15 -45.79
C TRP A 526 -35.79 67.34 -45.52
N GLN A 527 -36.29 67.01 -44.31
CA GLN A 527 -37.67 67.27 -43.92
C GLN A 527 -37.94 68.77 -43.75
N GLU A 528 -37.01 69.52 -43.16
CA GLU A 528 -37.09 70.98 -43.05
C GLU A 528 -37.07 71.65 -44.43
N GLN A 529 -36.17 71.24 -45.33
CA GLN A 529 -36.15 71.73 -46.73
C GLN A 529 -37.44 71.35 -47.48
N TYR A 530 -37.97 70.14 -47.29
CA TYR A 530 -39.23 69.74 -47.88
C TYR A 530 -40.42 70.55 -47.35
N GLN A 531 -40.45 70.85 -46.03
CA GLN A 531 -41.46 71.74 -45.44
C GLN A 531 -41.31 73.18 -45.95
N GLN A 532 -40.09 73.68 -46.14
CA GLN A 532 -39.83 74.98 -46.75
C GLN A 532 -40.35 75.03 -48.20
N TRP A 533 -39.99 74.05 -49.04
CA TRP A 533 -40.51 73.97 -50.42
C TRP A 533 -42.03 73.77 -50.48
N MET A 534 -42.64 73.06 -49.52
CA MET A 534 -44.10 72.94 -49.43
C MET A 534 -44.74 74.27 -49.04
N ALA A 535 -44.17 75.01 -48.07
CA ALA A 535 -44.65 76.33 -47.69
C ALA A 535 -44.45 77.38 -48.81
N GLU A 536 -43.32 77.35 -49.51
CA GLU A 536 -43.10 78.16 -50.72
C GLU A 536 -44.11 77.82 -51.82
N ARG A 537 -44.39 76.53 -52.03
CA ARG A 537 -45.40 76.07 -52.99
C ARG A 537 -46.81 76.47 -52.59
N GLU A 538 -47.14 76.46 -51.30
CA GLU A 538 -48.43 76.93 -50.78
C GLU A 538 -48.56 78.45 -50.90
N GLN A 539 -47.50 79.23 -50.63
CA GLN A 539 -47.48 80.68 -50.87
C GLN A 539 -47.59 81.01 -52.37
N LEU A 540 -46.96 80.23 -53.25
CA LEU A 540 -47.11 80.35 -54.70
C LEU A 540 -48.50 79.92 -55.17
N ALA A 541 -49.12 78.92 -54.53
CA ALA A 541 -50.50 78.51 -54.80
C ALA A 541 -51.48 79.62 -54.38
N GLU A 542 -51.41 80.11 -53.15
CA GLU A 542 -52.17 81.28 -52.68
C GLU A 542 -51.95 82.50 -53.59
N GLY A 543 -50.71 82.77 -54.01
CA GLY A 543 -50.38 83.84 -54.94
C GLY A 543 -51.06 83.64 -56.30
N SER A 544 -51.07 82.41 -56.82
CA SER A 544 -51.75 82.06 -58.06
C SER A 544 -53.29 82.11 -57.94
N GLU A 545 -53.86 81.80 -56.77
CA GLU A 545 -55.29 81.93 -56.50
C GLU A 545 -55.70 83.40 -56.34
N LYS A 546 -54.88 84.23 -55.68
CA LYS A 546 -55.09 85.68 -55.60
C LYS A 546 -55.04 86.31 -57.00
N LEU A 547 -54.02 85.97 -57.80
CA LEU A 547 -53.92 86.40 -59.21
C LEU A 547 -55.06 85.84 -60.08
N ALA A 548 -55.60 84.66 -59.78
CA ALA A 548 -56.76 84.10 -60.47
C ALA A 548 -58.06 84.81 -60.07
N ALA A 549 -58.23 85.16 -58.79
CA ALA A 549 -59.35 85.93 -58.27
C ALA A 549 -59.34 87.36 -58.84
N GLU A 550 -58.20 88.06 -58.80
CA GLU A 550 -57.99 89.33 -59.49
C GLU A 550 -58.32 89.21 -60.98
N ARG A 551 -57.81 88.18 -61.66
CA ARG A 551 -58.10 87.94 -63.08
C ARG A 551 -59.59 87.69 -63.35
N ASP A 552 -60.30 87.04 -62.43
CA ASP A 552 -61.74 86.80 -62.55
C ASP A 552 -62.58 88.03 -62.19
N GLU A 553 -62.10 88.91 -61.31
CA GLU A 553 -62.65 90.25 -61.11
C GLU A 553 -62.40 91.17 -62.31
N TRP A 554 -61.23 91.09 -62.94
CA TRP A 554 -60.96 91.72 -64.24
C TRP A 554 -61.83 91.14 -65.36
N LYS A 555 -62.17 89.83 -65.35
CA LYS A 555 -63.17 89.27 -66.28
C LYS A 555 -64.57 89.78 -65.99
N ARG A 556 -65.00 89.83 -64.70
CA ARG A 556 -66.32 90.32 -64.31
C ARG A 556 -66.51 91.80 -64.64
N THR A 557 -65.51 92.64 -64.35
CA THR A 557 -65.55 94.08 -64.69
C THR A 557 -65.47 94.28 -66.19
N LYS A 558 -64.65 93.51 -66.92
CA LYS A 558 -64.66 93.52 -68.39
C LYS A 558 -66.01 93.11 -68.97
N LEU A 559 -66.64 92.06 -68.45
CA LEU A 559 -67.97 91.60 -68.89
C LEU A 559 -69.05 92.64 -68.57
N ALA A 560 -69.05 93.23 -67.38
CA ALA A 560 -69.95 94.32 -67.02
C ALA A 560 -69.76 95.54 -67.94
N LEU A 561 -68.52 95.91 -68.27
CA LEU A 561 -68.22 96.97 -69.25
C LEU A 561 -68.61 96.58 -70.68
N GLU A 562 -68.60 95.29 -71.05
CA GLU A 562 -69.09 94.78 -72.34
C GLU A 562 -70.63 94.68 -72.38
N GLU A 563 -71.30 94.49 -71.25
CA GLU A 563 -72.75 94.55 -71.07
C GLU A 563 -73.25 96.01 -71.07
N GLU A 564 -72.57 96.92 -70.36
CA GLU A 564 -72.79 98.36 -70.44
C GLU A 564 -72.54 98.87 -71.87
N LEU A 565 -71.44 98.46 -72.53
CA LEU A 565 -71.19 98.84 -73.92
C LEU A 565 -72.29 98.30 -74.84
N GLN A 566 -72.86 97.12 -74.57
CA GLN A 566 -74.02 96.60 -75.30
C GLN A 566 -75.30 97.38 -75.00
N SER A 567 -75.57 97.81 -73.76
CA SER A 567 -76.73 98.66 -73.45
C SER A 567 -76.58 100.03 -74.10
N TRP A 568 -75.41 100.66 -74.03
CA TRP A 568 -75.10 101.89 -74.78
C TRP A 568 -75.25 101.70 -76.30
N GLN A 569 -74.84 100.56 -76.86
CA GLN A 569 -75.07 100.25 -78.28
C GLN A 569 -76.55 100.04 -78.61
N GLN A 570 -77.35 99.44 -77.73
CA GLN A 570 -78.80 99.28 -77.90
C GLN A 570 -79.56 100.60 -77.73
N GLU A 571 -79.13 101.48 -76.82
CA GLU A 571 -79.63 102.84 -76.68
C GLU A 571 -79.28 103.67 -77.91
N ILE A 572 -78.04 103.60 -78.41
CA ILE A 572 -77.63 104.26 -79.66
C ILE A 572 -78.41 103.68 -80.86
N ALA A 573 -78.65 102.37 -80.92
CA ALA A 573 -79.40 101.75 -82.00
C ALA A 573 -80.90 102.10 -81.97
N SER A 574 -81.52 102.13 -80.79
CA SER A 574 -82.92 102.54 -80.63
C SER A 574 -83.11 104.05 -80.82
N ALA A 575 -82.15 104.88 -80.40
CA ALA A 575 -82.11 106.30 -80.72
C ALA A 575 -81.91 106.55 -82.23
N ARG A 576 -81.07 105.77 -82.91
CA ARG A 576 -80.96 105.79 -84.38
C ARG A 576 -82.26 105.38 -85.06
N GLN A 577 -82.89 104.29 -84.63
CA GLN A 577 -84.21 103.90 -85.17
C GLN A 577 -85.31 104.94 -84.88
N ALA A 578 -85.23 105.66 -83.76
CA ALA A 578 -86.13 106.78 -83.48
C ALA A 578 -85.85 107.96 -84.43
N CYS A 579 -84.58 108.27 -84.72
CA CYS A 579 -84.22 109.27 -85.73
C CYS A 579 -84.66 108.84 -87.14
N GLU A 580 -84.43 107.59 -87.55
CA GLU A 580 -84.87 107.03 -88.84
C GLU A 580 -86.40 107.07 -88.98
N ARG A 581 -87.15 106.81 -87.91
CA ARG A 581 -88.62 107.00 -87.89
C ARG A 581 -89.02 108.46 -88.01
N LEU A 582 -88.38 109.37 -87.28
CA LEU A 582 -88.66 110.81 -87.36
C LEU A 582 -88.27 111.39 -88.73
N GLU A 583 -87.24 110.87 -89.40
CA GLU A 583 -86.90 111.20 -90.78
C GLU A 583 -87.89 110.60 -91.77
N GLY A 584 -88.38 109.38 -91.52
CA GLY A 584 -89.48 108.73 -92.24
C GLY A 584 -90.77 109.55 -92.17
N GLU A 585 -91.29 109.79 -90.96
CA GLU A 585 -92.48 110.63 -90.69
C GLU A 585 -92.34 112.03 -91.31
N LYS A 586 -91.15 112.63 -91.24
CA LYS A 586 -90.86 113.92 -91.89
C LYS A 586 -90.88 113.83 -93.43
N SER A 587 -90.42 112.71 -94.01
CA SER A 587 -90.49 112.48 -95.46
C SER A 587 -91.92 112.23 -95.93
N GLU A 588 -92.71 111.44 -95.20
CA GLU A 588 -94.13 111.21 -95.48
C GLU A 588 -94.93 112.52 -95.37
N ALA A 589 -94.69 113.31 -94.32
CA ALA A 589 -95.31 114.64 -94.18
C ALA A 589 -94.89 115.59 -95.31
N ALA A 590 -93.60 115.63 -95.69
CA ALA A 590 -93.13 116.45 -96.82
C ALA A 590 -93.78 116.02 -98.15
N GLN A 591 -94.00 114.71 -98.34
CA GLN A 591 -94.66 114.18 -99.52
C GLN A 591 -96.16 114.51 -99.53
N GLN A 592 -96.86 114.41 -98.39
CA GLN A 592 -98.24 114.89 -98.24
C GLN A 592 -98.38 116.41 -98.50
N TYR A 593 -97.39 117.22 -98.11
CA TYR A 593 -97.35 118.64 -98.47
C TYR A 593 -97.11 118.87 -99.98
N SER A 594 -96.36 118.00 -100.66
CA SER A 594 -96.19 118.02 -102.11
C SER A 594 -97.50 117.68 -102.83
N ASP A 595 -98.14 116.58 -102.45
CA ASP A 595 -99.41 116.11 -103.02
C ASP A 595 -100.53 117.15 -102.85
N LEU A 596 -100.55 117.86 -101.71
CA LEU A 596 -101.49 118.95 -101.45
C LEU A 596 -101.14 120.21 -102.25
N GLY A 597 -99.87 120.45 -102.52
CA GLY A 597 -99.40 121.52 -103.41
C GLY A 597 -99.86 121.30 -104.86
N GLU A 598 -99.65 120.11 -105.41
CA GLU A 598 -100.12 119.74 -106.75
C GLU A 598 -101.65 119.86 -106.89
N GLN A 599 -102.41 119.50 -105.85
CA GLN A 599 -103.86 119.71 -105.79
C GLN A 599 -104.24 121.21 -105.80
N TYR A 600 -103.50 122.05 -105.09
CA TYR A 600 -103.70 123.51 -105.11
C TYR A 600 -103.41 124.12 -106.50
N GLU A 601 -102.34 123.68 -107.17
CA GLU A 601 -102.02 124.13 -108.52
C GLU A 601 -103.10 123.72 -109.54
N LEU A 602 -103.64 122.51 -109.42
CA LEU A 602 -104.71 122.00 -110.28
C LEU A 602 -105.99 122.86 -110.15
N VAL A 603 -106.40 123.20 -108.92
CA VAL A 603 -107.56 124.05 -108.65
C VAL A 603 -107.34 125.49 -109.13
N MET A 604 -106.13 126.04 -108.96
CA MET A 604 -105.77 127.36 -109.49
C MET A 604 -105.81 127.41 -111.03
N HIS A 605 -105.42 126.33 -111.71
CA HIS A 605 -105.55 126.24 -113.17
C HIS A 605 -107.01 126.16 -113.64
N GLN A 606 -107.88 125.44 -112.92
CA GLN A 606 -109.31 125.39 -113.20
C GLN A 606 -109.97 126.76 -112.99
N TYR A 607 -109.58 127.50 -111.94
CA TYR A 607 -110.10 128.85 -111.68
C TYR A 607 -109.72 129.86 -112.78
N ARG A 608 -108.47 129.83 -113.27
CA ARG A 608 -108.02 130.69 -114.39
C ARG A 608 -108.81 130.42 -115.69
N LEU A 609 -109.09 129.16 -115.99
CA LEU A 609 -109.93 128.78 -117.15
C LEU A 609 -111.34 129.37 -117.05
N LEU A 610 -111.94 129.34 -115.84
CA LEU A 610 -113.26 129.90 -115.61
C LEU A 610 -113.31 131.44 -115.75
N GLN A 611 -112.24 132.15 -115.39
CA GLN A 611 -112.15 133.60 -115.60
C GLN A 611 -112.08 133.95 -117.10
N ALA A 612 -111.22 133.28 -117.87
CA ALA A 612 -111.11 133.49 -119.32
C ALA A 612 -112.45 133.21 -120.04
N GLU A 613 -113.20 132.21 -119.58
CA GLU A 613 -114.55 131.92 -120.06
C GLU A 613 -115.60 132.99 -119.75
N GLN A 614 -115.39 133.84 -118.75
CA GLN A 614 -116.29 134.96 -118.41
C GLN A 614 -115.92 136.23 -119.18
N GLU A 615 -114.61 136.51 -119.31
CA GLU A 615 -114.08 137.62 -120.11
C GLU A 615 -114.52 137.51 -121.58
N LEU A 616 -114.39 136.32 -122.18
CA LEU A 616 -114.77 136.06 -123.58
C LEU A 616 -116.29 136.19 -123.83
N LYS A 617 -117.12 135.98 -122.79
CA LYS A 617 -118.59 136.24 -122.86
C LYS A 617 -118.91 137.74 -122.73
N ALA A 618 -118.10 138.50 -121.99
CA ALA A 618 -118.25 139.95 -121.88
C ALA A 618 -117.92 140.67 -123.20
N GLU A 619 -116.83 140.29 -123.88
CA GLU A 619 -116.45 140.86 -125.19
C GLU A 619 -117.55 140.69 -126.24
N GLN A 620 -118.21 139.53 -126.28
CA GLN A 620 -119.31 139.25 -127.21
C GLN A 620 -120.55 140.13 -126.94
N SER A 621 -120.80 140.51 -125.68
CA SER A 621 -121.90 141.43 -125.34
C SER A 621 -121.63 142.87 -125.78
N ALA A 622 -120.38 143.34 -125.66
CA ALA A 622 -120.00 144.71 -126.01
C ALA A 622 -120.10 144.98 -127.53
N GLN A 623 -119.83 143.98 -128.38
CA GLN A 623 -119.93 144.11 -129.83
C GLN A 623 -121.38 144.37 -130.29
N LEU A 624 -122.35 143.71 -129.66
CA LEU A 624 -123.79 143.89 -129.92
C LEU A 624 -124.30 145.29 -129.53
N GLU A 625 -123.79 145.89 -128.45
CA GLU A 625 -124.16 147.26 -128.07
C GLU A 625 -123.62 148.30 -129.05
N GLU A 626 -122.41 148.11 -129.60
CA GLU A 626 -121.81 149.10 -130.49
C GLU A 626 -122.44 149.13 -131.89
N GLU A 627 -122.88 147.99 -132.43
CA GLU A 627 -123.70 147.99 -133.66
C GLU A 627 -125.03 148.73 -133.44
N HIS A 628 -125.66 148.50 -132.28
CA HIS A 628 -126.93 149.14 -131.93
C HIS A 628 -126.81 150.66 -131.68
N ARG A 629 -125.60 151.14 -131.37
CA ARG A 629 -125.24 152.57 -131.27
C ARG A 629 -125.16 153.24 -132.64
N LYS A 630 -124.44 152.63 -133.60
CA LYS A 630 -124.26 153.15 -134.97
C LYS A 630 -125.61 153.38 -135.67
N LEU A 631 -126.56 152.46 -135.48
CA LEU A 631 -127.93 152.56 -136.03
C LEU A 631 -128.74 153.77 -135.52
N LYS A 632 -128.38 154.37 -134.37
CA LYS A 632 -129.02 155.60 -133.86
C LYS A 632 -128.36 156.88 -134.37
N GLU A 633 -127.04 156.85 -134.59
CA GLU A 633 -126.28 158.02 -135.07
C GLU A 633 -126.65 158.40 -136.52
N GLU A 634 -126.99 157.41 -137.36
CA GLU A 634 -127.46 157.67 -138.74
C GLU A 634 -128.91 158.19 -138.78
N TYR A 635 -129.80 157.69 -137.90
CA TYR A 635 -131.17 158.21 -137.78
C TYR A 635 -131.21 159.68 -137.33
N ALA A 636 -130.24 160.11 -136.51
CA ALA A 636 -130.12 161.50 -136.07
C ALA A 636 -129.68 162.46 -137.20
N LYS A 637 -128.81 162.03 -138.12
CA LYS A 637 -128.39 162.87 -139.27
C LYS A 637 -129.55 163.17 -140.21
N LEU A 638 -130.43 162.19 -140.42
CA LEU A 638 -131.66 162.31 -141.22
C LEU A 638 -132.63 163.39 -140.70
N GLN A 639 -132.44 163.87 -139.46
CA GLN A 639 -133.28 164.89 -138.82
C GLN A 639 -132.66 166.30 -138.83
N VAL A 640 -131.36 166.47 -139.11
CA VAL A 640 -130.69 167.79 -139.14
C VAL A 640 -130.73 168.39 -140.54
N GLU A 641 -130.35 167.61 -141.56
CA GLU A 641 -130.31 168.06 -142.96
C GLU A 641 -131.71 168.46 -143.50
N TYR A 642 -132.78 167.90 -142.92
CA TYR A 642 -134.17 168.28 -143.21
C TYR A 642 -134.54 169.71 -142.75
N ASN A 643 -133.83 170.26 -141.76
CA ASN A 643 -134.10 171.59 -141.21
C ASN A 643 -133.21 172.66 -141.85
N GLU A 644 -131.92 172.38 -142.10
CA GLU A 644 -130.98 173.38 -142.63
C GLU A 644 -131.32 173.80 -144.09
N TRP A 645 -132.00 172.94 -144.85
CA TRP A 645 -132.54 173.29 -146.18
C TRP A 645 -133.76 174.22 -146.15
N ILE A 646 -134.33 174.55 -144.98
CA ILE A 646 -135.48 175.45 -144.85
C ILE A 646 -135.04 176.90 -144.60
N GLU A 647 -133.93 177.17 -143.91
CA GLU A 647 -133.53 178.54 -143.53
C GLU A 647 -132.71 179.31 -144.58
N LEU A 648 -132.13 178.63 -145.59
CA LEU A 648 -131.16 179.25 -146.51
C LEU A 648 -131.68 179.68 -147.89
N ILE A 649 -132.99 179.62 -148.14
CA ILE A 649 -133.61 180.08 -149.41
C ILE A 649 -134.63 181.23 -149.23
N GLU A 650 -135.16 181.49 -148.03
CA GLU A 650 -135.95 182.73 -147.77
C GLU A 650 -135.09 184.02 -147.74
N GLN A 651 -133.78 183.93 -147.98
CA GLN A 651 -132.94 185.11 -148.23
C GLN A 651 -132.98 185.59 -149.70
N ASP A 652 -133.82 184.99 -150.53
CA ASP A 652 -134.17 185.47 -151.87
C ASP A 652 -135.69 185.67 -152.04
N GLN A 653 -136.08 186.56 -152.96
CA GLN A 653 -137.45 186.60 -153.50
C GLN A 653 -137.45 186.10 -154.95
N ARG A 654 -137.66 184.79 -155.17
CA ARG A 654 -138.32 184.14 -156.32
C ARG A 654 -137.92 182.67 -156.50
#